data_AF-A0A518HA70-F1
#
_entry.id   AF-A0A518HA70-F1
#
_cell.length_a   1.000
_cell.length_b   1.000
_cell.length_c   1.000
_cell.angle_alpha   90.00
_cell.angle_beta   90.00
_cell.angle_gamma   90.00
#
_symmetry.space_group_name_H-M   'P 1'
#
loop_
_entity.id
_entity.type
_entity.pdbx_description
1 polymer ?
#
loop_
_entity_poly.entity_id
_entity_poly.type
_entity_poly.pdbx_seq_one_letter_code
_entity_poly.pdbx_strand_id
1 'polypeptide(L)'
;MTSPRRAPFVAACLLVGSALAGGTGRATARGDEPGWREAMAKVHDRFTGTPGTFAHFGDSITVSLAFWSPLPHERRNASPELERAYRLVEDRMRPECWRDWKGPEFGNEGGRAVGWAEENVDAWLQTLNPEVALLMFGTNDLGQLRPVDYARGLRSVVRRCLDNGTVVLLSTIPPRHGLAAEAAAFSEGAREVARDLSVPLVDYHAEILRRRPDDWDGASEAFRQYEGYDVPTPLARDGVHPSAPDRFRGDYSEEALRNHGYNLRNAVVLIAYAGVLEALAAPRQADAPADEAAQRPWFPQAPPLPPPAGEVIRVSDVAGLHEAARRVTPGGTILLADGVYPVTETVVVATDGVTLRGASGSRRRVVLDGGGTLGELLTLRSCSDVTIADLTVRNVRWNGIKLDTDTGVQRATIRNCILRNIWQRAIKGVKVPEDGREATRPRGCVIEYCLFVNDRAKRFEDDPADTPQTFDGNYVGGIDVMYPSDWAIRDNVFLGIRGRTGSGRGAIFLWHDARDCVVERNVIVDCDSGICLGNSHKPDDVEVHCTGVVVRNNMLCRVPENGILADDTRDCSILHNTVHDPRSRLGRLIRVVHGNDRLRVVNNLLSGPPPRVESGSAITMRGNLIGEFTASFVAPGEGNLRLTAAATDAIDGASPVPEVTADIDRNPRDEAPDVGAHEYTGP
;
A
#
# COMPACT_ATOMS: atom_id res chain seq x y z
N MET A 1 57.09 6.01 37.68
CA MET A 1 57.14 4.57 37.98
C MET A 1 56.44 4.32 39.31
N THR A 2 55.19 3.87 39.30
CA THR A 2 54.52 3.19 40.42
C THR A 2 53.27 2.49 39.89
N SER A 3 53.11 1.24 40.34
CA SER A 3 52.28 0.14 39.84
C SER A 3 50.78 0.23 40.23
N PRO A 4 49.88 -0.59 39.65
CA PRO A 4 48.45 -0.30 39.47
C PRO A 4 47.52 -0.87 40.55
N ARG A 5 46.28 -0.36 40.59
CA ARG A 5 45.19 -0.81 41.46
C ARG A 5 44.20 -1.72 40.72
N ARG A 6 43.81 -2.79 41.43
CA ARG A 6 42.81 -3.81 41.11
C ARG A 6 41.38 -3.22 41.10
N ALA A 7 40.52 -3.75 40.25
CA ALA A 7 39.06 -3.61 40.32
C ALA A 7 38.43 -4.93 40.79
N PRO A 8 37.37 -4.92 41.62
CA PRO A 8 36.57 -6.10 41.90
C PRO A 8 35.19 -6.08 41.21
N PHE A 9 34.69 -7.31 41.02
CA PHE A 9 33.38 -7.76 40.57
C PHE A 9 32.18 -7.05 41.22
N VAL A 10 31.11 -6.84 40.45
CA VAL A 10 29.73 -6.80 40.95
C VAL A 10 28.81 -7.61 40.01
N ALA A 11 28.01 -8.46 40.64
CA ALA A 11 27.12 -9.46 40.08
C ALA A 11 25.81 -8.88 39.52
N ALA A 12 25.29 -9.49 38.45
CA ALA A 12 23.93 -9.25 37.96
C ALA A 12 23.03 -10.45 38.36
N CYS A 13 22.04 -10.18 39.20
CA CYS A 13 21.02 -11.14 39.63
C CYS A 13 19.98 -11.36 38.53
N LEU A 14 19.84 -12.62 38.12
CA LEU A 14 18.67 -13.18 37.45
C LEU A 14 17.50 -13.29 38.43
N LEU A 15 16.34 -12.74 38.07
CA LEU A 15 15.07 -13.10 38.70
C LEU A 15 14.12 -13.65 37.63
N VAL A 16 13.85 -14.95 37.80
CA VAL A 16 12.81 -15.73 37.14
C VAL A 16 11.46 -15.33 37.75
N GLY A 17 10.48 -15.03 36.90
CA GLY A 17 9.09 -14.79 37.29
C GLY A 17 8.14 -15.42 36.28
N SER A 18 7.75 -16.66 36.56
CA SER A 18 6.73 -17.45 35.87
C SER A 18 5.32 -16.87 36.07
N ALA A 19 4.56 -16.72 34.99
CA ALA A 19 3.10 -16.64 35.01
C ALA A 19 2.53 -17.46 33.84
N LEU A 20 1.87 -18.57 34.19
CA LEU A 20 1.08 -19.39 33.27
C LEU A 20 -0.42 -19.13 33.51
N ALA A 21 -1.14 -19.18 32.39
CA ALA A 21 -2.54 -19.54 32.19
C ALA A 21 -3.63 -18.45 32.30
N GLY A 22 -4.40 -18.36 31.20
CA GLY A 22 -5.83 -18.05 31.29
C GLY A 22 -6.39 -17.11 30.24
N GLY A 23 -6.25 -17.40 28.94
CA GLY A 23 -6.96 -16.64 27.91
C GLY A 23 -6.96 -17.38 26.58
N THR A 24 -8.11 -17.94 26.21
CA THR A 24 -8.36 -18.65 24.95
C THR A 24 -8.16 -17.71 23.76
N GLY A 25 -6.93 -17.64 23.27
CA GLY A 25 -6.56 -16.88 22.08
C GLY A 25 -7.10 -17.55 20.83
N ARG A 26 -8.25 -17.09 20.36
CA ARG A 26 -8.73 -17.32 18.99
C ARG A 26 -7.71 -16.65 18.07
N ALA A 27 -6.96 -17.44 17.32
CA ALA A 27 -6.02 -16.97 16.32
C ALA A 27 -6.77 -16.14 15.26
N THR A 28 -6.62 -14.82 15.29
CA THR A 28 -6.97 -13.96 14.16
C THR A 28 -5.75 -13.90 13.25
N ALA A 29 -5.74 -14.78 12.24
CA ALA A 29 -4.99 -14.56 11.02
C ALA A 29 -5.49 -13.24 10.39
N ARG A 30 -4.63 -12.23 10.33
CA ARG A 30 -4.66 -11.06 9.42
C ARG A 30 -3.42 -10.20 9.71
N GLY A 31 -2.26 -10.73 9.32
CA GLY A 31 -1.03 -9.97 9.17
C GLY A 31 -0.67 -9.99 7.68
N ASP A 32 -0.55 -8.80 7.09
CA ASP A 32 0.04 -8.50 5.78
C ASP A 32 -0.19 -9.52 4.67
N GLU A 33 -1.18 -9.30 3.79
CA GLU A 33 -1.11 -9.95 2.48
C GLU A 33 0.05 -9.30 1.70
N PRO A 34 1.09 -10.06 1.30
CA PRO A 34 2.05 -9.57 0.31
C PRO A 34 1.24 -9.20 -0.95
N GLY A 35 1.67 -8.19 -1.71
CA GLY A 35 1.03 -7.76 -2.98
C GLY A 35 0.99 -8.83 -4.10
N TRP A 36 1.17 -10.11 -3.74
CA TRP A 36 1.19 -11.26 -4.64
C TRP A 36 -0.15 -11.47 -5.35
N ARG A 37 -1.31 -11.16 -4.74
CA ARG A 37 -2.61 -11.40 -5.37
C ARG A 37 -2.74 -10.68 -6.72
N GLU A 38 -2.41 -9.39 -6.76
CA GLU A 38 -2.41 -8.59 -7.99
C GLU A 38 -1.29 -9.03 -8.95
N ALA A 39 -0.10 -9.35 -8.43
CA ALA A 39 1.02 -9.80 -9.23
C ALA A 39 0.71 -11.13 -9.95
N MET A 40 0.13 -12.10 -9.24
CA MET A 40 -0.25 -13.40 -9.77
C MET A 40 -1.44 -13.32 -10.72
N ALA A 41 -2.39 -12.40 -10.49
CA ALA A 41 -3.44 -12.12 -11.46
C ALA A 41 -2.85 -11.65 -12.81
N LYS A 42 -1.86 -10.75 -12.81
CA LYS A 42 -1.17 -10.28 -14.03
C LYS A 42 -0.33 -11.36 -14.71
N VAL A 43 0.25 -12.28 -13.93
CA VAL A 43 0.92 -13.45 -14.47
C VAL A 43 -0.09 -14.34 -15.17
N HIS A 44 -1.22 -14.60 -14.50
CA HIS A 44 -2.31 -15.42 -15.02
C HIS A 44 -3.01 -14.80 -16.25
N ASP A 45 -2.95 -13.48 -16.47
CA ASP A 45 -3.42 -12.86 -17.72
C ASP A 45 -2.64 -13.36 -18.96
N ARG A 46 -1.42 -13.85 -18.78
CA ARG A 46 -0.62 -14.49 -19.85
C ARG A 46 -0.82 -16.00 -19.93
N PHE A 47 -1.59 -16.59 -19.01
CA PHE A 47 -1.81 -18.02 -18.96
C PHE A 47 -2.56 -18.51 -20.20
N THR A 48 -2.04 -19.56 -20.83
CA THR A 48 -2.59 -20.15 -22.06
C THR A 48 -2.93 -21.63 -21.93
N GLY A 49 -2.70 -22.22 -20.75
CA GLY A 49 -2.97 -23.63 -20.49
C GLY A 49 -4.43 -23.89 -20.14
N THR A 50 -4.68 -25.07 -19.56
CA THR A 50 -6.03 -25.45 -19.12
C THR A 50 -6.27 -24.98 -17.68
N PRO A 51 -7.30 -24.16 -17.39
CA PRO A 51 -7.67 -23.81 -16.02
C PRO A 51 -7.93 -25.05 -15.16
N GLY A 52 -7.65 -24.95 -13.87
CA GLY A 52 -7.68 -26.07 -12.93
C GLY A 52 -6.45 -26.96 -12.95
N THR A 53 -5.47 -26.69 -13.80
CA THR A 53 -4.25 -27.50 -13.87
C THR A 53 -3.27 -27.09 -12.77
N PHE A 54 -3.09 -27.97 -11.78
CA PHE A 54 -2.17 -27.78 -10.65
C PHE A 54 -0.99 -28.76 -10.75
N ALA A 55 0.22 -28.25 -10.99
CA ALA A 55 1.44 -29.05 -11.05
C ALA A 55 2.21 -29.00 -9.72
N HIS A 56 2.91 -30.09 -9.41
CA HIS A 56 3.80 -30.17 -8.25
C HIS A 56 5.24 -30.37 -8.71
N PHE A 57 6.10 -29.39 -8.47
CA PHE A 57 7.53 -29.49 -8.73
C PHE A 57 8.29 -29.63 -7.42
N GLY A 58 9.05 -30.72 -7.27
CA GLY A 58 9.81 -30.95 -6.04
C GLY A 58 10.50 -32.30 -5.96
N ASP A 59 10.94 -32.63 -4.74
CA ASP A 59 11.72 -33.84 -4.48
C ASP A 59 10.87 -35.02 -3.95
N SER A 60 11.50 -35.92 -3.18
CA SER A 60 10.87 -37.09 -2.55
C SER A 60 9.67 -36.72 -1.66
N ILE A 61 9.70 -35.55 -1.03
CA ILE A 61 8.59 -35.08 -0.20
C ILE A 61 7.39 -34.70 -1.08
N THR A 62 7.62 -34.25 -2.31
CA THR A 62 6.58 -33.87 -3.28
C THR A 62 6.04 -35.04 -4.09
N VAL A 63 6.87 -35.99 -4.52
CA VAL A 63 6.43 -37.17 -5.30
C VAL A 63 5.63 -38.18 -4.45
N SER A 64 5.82 -38.16 -3.13
CA SER A 64 5.12 -39.05 -2.20
C SER A 64 3.59 -39.03 -2.36
N LEU A 65 2.96 -40.21 -2.35
CA LEU A 65 1.49 -40.35 -2.32
C LEU A 65 0.87 -39.95 -0.98
N ALA A 66 1.68 -39.70 0.06
CA ALA A 66 1.20 -39.09 1.30
C ALA A 66 0.94 -37.58 1.11
N PHE A 67 1.56 -36.96 0.11
CA PHE A 67 1.33 -35.57 -0.25
C PHE A 67 0.23 -35.45 -1.32
N TRP A 68 -0.76 -34.63 -1.01
CA TRP A 68 -1.89 -34.22 -1.84
C TRP A 68 -2.92 -35.31 -2.15
N SER A 69 -2.49 -36.51 -2.56
CA SER A 69 -3.37 -37.60 -3.00
C SER A 69 -4.39 -38.13 -1.98
N PRO A 70 -4.15 -38.07 -0.65
CA PRO A 70 -5.16 -38.52 0.32
C PRO A 70 -6.33 -37.55 0.49
N LEU A 71 -6.17 -36.28 0.09
CA LEU A 71 -7.14 -35.22 0.38
C LEU A 71 -8.55 -35.59 -0.08
N PRO A 72 -8.81 -36.13 -1.28
CA PRO A 72 -10.18 -36.44 -1.71
C PRO A 72 -10.88 -37.55 -0.93
N HIS A 73 -10.13 -38.41 -0.24
CA HIS A 73 -10.68 -39.61 0.39
C HIS A 73 -11.21 -39.36 1.80
N GLU A 74 -10.41 -38.77 2.68
CA GLU A 74 -10.75 -38.63 4.09
C GLU A 74 -10.09 -37.40 4.74
N ARG A 75 -10.92 -36.59 5.42
CA ARG A 75 -10.53 -35.35 6.11
C ARG A 75 -11.29 -35.20 7.44
N ARG A 76 -11.21 -36.21 8.32
CA ARG A 76 -11.85 -36.19 9.63
C ARG A 76 -11.34 -35.00 10.46
N ASN A 77 -12.24 -34.39 11.22
CA ASN A 77 -11.95 -33.25 12.11
C ASN A 77 -11.31 -32.03 11.43
N ALA A 78 -11.41 -31.92 10.10
CA ALA A 78 -10.94 -30.75 9.39
C ALA A 78 -11.67 -29.49 9.86
N SER A 79 -10.92 -28.39 9.98
CA SER A 79 -11.50 -27.11 10.34
C SER A 79 -12.49 -26.64 9.26
N PRO A 80 -13.47 -25.79 9.60
CA PRO A 80 -14.37 -25.21 8.59
C PRO A 80 -13.63 -24.46 7.48
N GLU A 81 -12.47 -23.90 7.77
CA GLU A 81 -11.60 -23.24 6.77
C GLU A 81 -11.01 -24.25 5.80
N LEU A 82 -10.44 -25.34 6.31
CA LEU A 82 -9.83 -26.38 5.48
C LEU A 82 -10.88 -27.08 4.60
N GLU A 83 -12.09 -27.31 5.12
CA GLU A 83 -13.19 -27.88 4.34
C GLU A 83 -13.71 -26.93 3.24
N ARG A 84 -13.70 -25.61 3.48
CA ARG A 84 -14.01 -24.63 2.43
C ARG A 84 -12.94 -24.62 1.36
N ALA A 85 -11.67 -24.60 1.76
CA ALA A 85 -10.53 -24.66 0.85
C ALA A 85 -10.59 -25.93 -0.02
N TYR A 86 -10.89 -27.08 0.59
CA TYR A 86 -11.09 -28.34 -0.13
C TYR A 86 -12.17 -28.21 -1.21
N ARG A 87 -13.38 -27.75 -0.86
CA ARG A 87 -14.49 -27.67 -1.83
C ARG A 87 -14.17 -26.76 -3.01
N LEU A 88 -13.50 -25.64 -2.76
CA LEU A 88 -13.09 -24.74 -3.83
C LEU A 88 -12.09 -25.40 -4.78
N VAL A 89 -11.11 -26.12 -4.21
CA VAL A 89 -10.10 -26.82 -5.00
C VAL A 89 -10.71 -28.00 -5.75
N GLU A 90 -11.60 -28.77 -5.12
CA GLU A 90 -12.30 -29.90 -5.74
C GLU A 90 -13.16 -29.46 -6.93
N ASP A 91 -13.85 -28.32 -6.82
CA ASP A 91 -14.70 -27.78 -7.90
C ASP A 91 -13.89 -27.34 -9.13
N ARG A 92 -12.68 -26.81 -8.92
CA ARG A 92 -11.89 -26.17 -9.98
C ARG A 92 -10.73 -27.00 -10.50
N MET A 93 -10.10 -27.81 -9.67
CA MET A 93 -8.88 -28.52 -10.02
C MET A 93 -9.17 -29.77 -10.84
N ARG A 94 -8.32 -30.02 -11.83
CA ARG A 94 -8.42 -31.20 -12.68
C ARG A 94 -8.18 -32.51 -11.91
N PRO A 95 -8.94 -33.58 -12.23
CA PRO A 95 -8.82 -34.87 -11.52
C PRO A 95 -7.40 -35.45 -11.51
N GLU A 96 -6.66 -35.33 -12.61
CA GLU A 96 -5.32 -35.91 -12.77
C GLU A 96 -4.30 -35.30 -11.80
N CYS A 97 -4.54 -34.06 -11.35
CA CYS A 97 -3.66 -33.33 -10.44
C CYS A 97 -3.68 -33.88 -9.00
N TRP A 98 -4.67 -34.70 -8.63
CA TRP A 98 -4.76 -35.28 -7.28
C TRP A 98 -3.71 -36.36 -7.03
N ARG A 99 -3.50 -37.25 -8.00
CA ARG A 99 -2.71 -38.47 -7.80
C ARG A 99 -1.84 -38.87 -8.99
N ASP A 100 -2.25 -38.58 -10.21
CA ASP A 100 -1.70 -39.25 -11.39
C ASP A 100 -0.37 -38.65 -11.85
N TRP A 101 -0.13 -37.37 -11.55
CA TRP A 101 1.09 -36.65 -11.95
C TRP A 101 2.22 -36.79 -10.93
N LYS A 102 2.70 -38.02 -10.77
CA LYS A 102 3.87 -38.36 -9.94
C LYS A 102 4.96 -38.98 -10.79
N GLY A 103 6.18 -38.44 -10.70
CA GLY A 103 7.32 -38.92 -11.48
C GLY A 103 8.09 -37.78 -12.17
N PRO A 104 9.28 -38.11 -12.72
CA PRO A 104 10.21 -37.14 -13.27
C PRO A 104 9.65 -36.38 -14.48
N GLU A 105 8.79 -37.01 -15.27
CA GLU A 105 8.08 -36.38 -16.39
C GLU A 105 7.07 -35.32 -15.93
N PHE A 106 6.64 -35.38 -14.66
CA PHE A 106 5.71 -34.43 -14.04
C PHE A 106 6.42 -33.41 -13.13
N GLY A 107 7.75 -33.41 -13.12
CA GLY A 107 8.57 -32.47 -12.36
C GLY A 107 8.73 -32.77 -10.88
N ASN A 108 8.39 -33.99 -10.44
CA ASN A 108 8.61 -34.42 -9.06
C ASN A 108 9.23 -35.82 -8.97
N GLU A 109 10.40 -35.91 -8.34
CA GLU A 109 11.16 -37.16 -8.22
C GLU A 109 12.06 -37.15 -6.97
N GLY A 110 12.26 -38.31 -6.36
CA GLY A 110 13.11 -38.47 -5.19
C GLY A 110 14.57 -38.09 -5.44
N GLY A 111 15.22 -37.54 -4.40
CA GLY A 111 16.66 -37.22 -4.42
C GLY A 111 17.05 -36.06 -5.34
N ARG A 112 16.09 -35.30 -5.87
CA ARG A 112 16.37 -34.16 -6.76
C ARG A 112 16.60 -32.87 -5.99
N ALA A 113 17.54 -32.08 -6.51
CA ALA A 113 17.99 -30.79 -6.03
C ALA A 113 17.46 -29.66 -6.94
N VAL A 114 17.60 -28.39 -6.55
CA VAL A 114 17.06 -27.27 -7.33
C VAL A 114 17.67 -27.16 -8.74
N GLY A 115 18.93 -27.58 -8.92
CA GLY A 115 19.58 -27.61 -10.23
C GLY A 115 18.88 -28.52 -11.25
N TRP A 116 18.30 -29.63 -10.80
CA TRP A 116 17.49 -30.50 -11.67
C TRP A 116 16.23 -29.78 -12.18
N ALA A 117 15.61 -28.95 -11.34
CA ALA A 117 14.48 -28.14 -11.76
C ALA A 117 14.89 -27.07 -12.78
N GLU A 118 16.04 -26.43 -12.61
CA GLU A 118 16.55 -25.44 -13.59
C GLU A 118 16.80 -26.03 -14.98
N GLU A 119 17.22 -27.29 -15.04
CA GLU A 119 17.47 -28.02 -16.28
C GLU A 119 16.19 -28.44 -17.00
N ASN A 120 15.10 -28.68 -16.27
CA ASN A 120 13.93 -29.38 -16.80
C ASN A 120 12.61 -28.58 -16.78
N VAL A 121 12.54 -27.46 -16.05
CA VAL A 121 11.29 -26.68 -15.87
C VAL A 121 10.64 -26.29 -17.20
N ASP A 122 11.43 -25.92 -18.20
CA ASP A 122 10.89 -25.51 -19.50
C ASP A 122 10.17 -26.66 -20.21
N ALA A 123 10.69 -27.89 -20.10
CA ALA A 123 10.04 -29.08 -20.66
C ALA A 123 8.75 -29.44 -19.92
N TRP A 124 8.72 -29.28 -18.59
CA TRP A 124 7.50 -29.49 -17.80
C TRP A 124 6.44 -28.45 -18.11
N LEU A 125 6.82 -27.17 -18.25
CA LEU A 125 5.89 -26.10 -18.63
C LEU A 125 5.32 -26.31 -20.03
N GLN A 126 6.13 -26.79 -20.98
CA GLN A 126 5.65 -27.18 -22.31
C GLN A 126 4.66 -28.35 -22.27
N THR A 127 4.91 -29.34 -21.42
CA THR A 127 4.11 -30.57 -21.36
C THR A 127 2.81 -30.38 -20.56
N LEU A 128 2.91 -29.74 -19.40
CA LEU A 128 1.82 -29.61 -18.44
C LEU A 128 1.06 -28.28 -18.57
N ASN A 129 1.75 -27.22 -18.99
CA ASN A 129 1.29 -25.83 -19.03
C ASN A 129 0.29 -25.50 -17.89
N PRO A 130 0.74 -25.58 -16.62
CA PRO A 130 -0.16 -25.52 -15.48
C PRO A 130 -0.64 -24.09 -15.20
N GLU A 131 -1.89 -23.96 -14.72
CA GLU A 131 -2.45 -22.69 -14.23
C GLU A 131 -1.70 -22.25 -12.99
N VAL A 132 -1.45 -23.20 -12.08
CA VAL A 132 -0.69 -23.00 -10.85
C VAL A 132 0.35 -24.12 -10.68
N ALA A 133 1.57 -23.77 -10.26
CA ALA A 133 2.60 -24.74 -9.89
C ALA A 133 3.06 -24.53 -8.44
N LEU A 134 2.99 -25.60 -7.64
CA LEU A 134 3.63 -25.66 -6.32
C LEU A 134 5.11 -26.02 -6.48
N LEU A 135 6.01 -25.22 -5.91
CA LEU A 135 7.45 -25.47 -5.94
C LEU A 135 7.98 -25.72 -4.53
N MET A 136 8.67 -26.86 -4.33
CA MET A 136 9.42 -27.15 -3.12
C MET A 136 10.69 -27.95 -3.44
N PHE A 137 11.83 -27.28 -3.38
CA PHE A 137 13.18 -27.86 -3.48
C PHE A 137 14.03 -27.38 -2.31
N GLY A 138 15.19 -27.99 -2.07
CA GLY A 138 16.13 -27.55 -1.04
C GLY A 138 16.59 -28.65 -0.09
N THR A 139 15.77 -29.68 0.17
CA THR A 139 16.11 -30.73 1.17
C THR A 139 17.36 -31.50 0.77
N ASN A 140 17.50 -31.82 -0.52
CA ASN A 140 18.67 -32.52 -1.09
C ASN A 140 19.85 -31.58 -1.41
N ASP A 141 19.61 -30.26 -1.38
CA ASP A 141 20.64 -29.24 -1.61
C ASP A 141 21.43 -28.94 -0.33
N LEU A 142 20.90 -29.28 0.85
CA LEU A 142 21.56 -29.12 2.15
C LEU A 142 22.87 -29.92 2.22
N GLY A 143 23.95 -29.26 2.61
CA GLY A 143 25.31 -29.79 2.61
C GLY A 143 25.96 -29.86 1.23
N GLN A 144 25.25 -29.47 0.16
CA GLN A 144 25.75 -29.47 -1.22
C GLN A 144 25.89 -28.05 -1.78
N LEU A 145 24.91 -27.19 -1.50
CA LEU A 145 24.87 -25.80 -1.95
C LEU A 145 24.97 -24.82 -0.79
N ARG A 146 25.45 -23.61 -1.08
CA ARG A 146 25.28 -22.48 -0.16
C ARG A 146 23.85 -21.94 -0.28
N PRO A 147 23.24 -21.42 0.80
CA PRO A 147 21.89 -20.86 0.75
C PRO A 147 21.67 -19.82 -0.37
N VAL A 148 22.69 -19.00 -0.65
CA VAL A 148 22.66 -18.00 -1.73
C VAL A 148 22.61 -18.62 -3.13
N ASP A 149 23.26 -19.75 -3.35
CA ASP A 149 23.26 -20.44 -4.64
C ASP A 149 21.94 -21.20 -4.84
N TYR A 150 21.42 -21.81 -3.77
CA TYR A 150 20.06 -22.35 -3.75
C TYR A 150 19.01 -21.29 -4.08
N ALA A 151 19.05 -20.14 -3.41
CA ALA A 151 18.09 -19.06 -3.65
C ALA A 151 18.18 -18.51 -5.09
N ARG A 152 19.39 -18.50 -5.68
CA ARG A 152 19.59 -18.14 -7.09
C ARG A 152 18.90 -19.14 -8.02
N GLY A 153 19.14 -20.43 -7.83
CA GLY A 153 18.52 -21.48 -8.65
C GLY A 153 17.00 -21.51 -8.49
N LEU A 154 16.51 -21.38 -7.27
CA LEU A 154 15.07 -21.31 -6.99
C LEU A 154 14.42 -20.11 -7.69
N ARG A 155 15.05 -18.93 -7.61
CA ARG A 155 14.58 -17.70 -8.28
C ARG A 155 14.54 -17.87 -9.81
N SER A 156 15.50 -18.58 -10.38
CA SER A 156 15.56 -18.92 -11.81
C SER A 156 14.35 -19.76 -12.23
N VAL A 157 14.06 -20.85 -11.51
CA VAL A 157 12.90 -21.72 -11.78
C VAL A 157 11.58 -20.95 -11.64
N VAL A 158 11.41 -20.20 -10.54
CA VAL A 158 10.18 -19.42 -10.30
C VAL A 158 9.92 -18.43 -11.45
N ARG A 159 10.95 -17.69 -11.89
CA ARG A 159 10.81 -16.73 -13.00
C ARG A 159 10.32 -17.40 -14.29
N ARG A 160 10.87 -18.55 -14.67
CA ARG A 160 10.45 -19.26 -15.89
C ARG A 160 8.98 -19.69 -15.84
N CYS A 161 8.48 -20.12 -14.67
CA CYS A 161 7.05 -20.37 -14.48
C CYS A 161 6.22 -19.07 -14.66
N LEU A 162 6.62 -17.96 -14.03
CA LEU A 162 5.88 -16.70 -14.12
C LEU A 162 5.90 -16.11 -15.55
N ASP A 163 6.99 -16.32 -16.29
CA ASP A 163 7.12 -15.89 -17.69
C ASP A 163 6.19 -16.71 -18.61
N ASN A 164 5.99 -18.01 -18.32
CA ASN A 164 5.00 -18.86 -18.98
C ASN A 164 3.53 -18.48 -18.68
N GLY A 165 3.30 -17.58 -17.71
CA GLY A 165 1.96 -17.26 -17.21
C GLY A 165 1.44 -18.25 -16.16
N THR A 166 2.29 -19.18 -15.70
CA THR A 166 1.98 -20.09 -14.59
C THR A 166 2.15 -19.37 -13.27
N VAL A 167 1.09 -19.35 -12.44
CA VAL A 167 1.16 -18.81 -11.09
C VAL A 167 1.98 -19.75 -10.20
N VAL A 168 2.90 -19.22 -9.41
CA VAL A 168 3.74 -20.04 -8.53
C VAL A 168 3.27 -19.96 -7.09
N LEU A 169 3.06 -21.11 -6.46
CA LEU A 169 2.92 -21.26 -5.02
C LEU A 169 4.25 -21.81 -4.47
N LEU A 170 5.01 -20.98 -3.76
CA LEU A 170 6.34 -21.38 -3.27
C LEU A 170 6.23 -21.97 -1.87
N SER A 171 6.89 -23.10 -1.59
CA SER A 171 6.92 -23.73 -0.26
C SER A 171 8.33 -23.77 0.30
N THR A 172 8.48 -23.49 1.61
CA THR A 172 9.72 -23.79 2.34
C THR A 172 9.86 -25.29 2.58
N ILE A 173 11.10 -25.77 2.76
CA ILE A 173 11.41 -27.15 3.15
C ILE A 173 11.21 -27.35 4.66
N PRO A 174 10.91 -28.55 5.15
CA PRO A 174 10.85 -28.79 6.60
C PRO A 174 12.23 -28.59 7.25
N PRO A 175 12.29 -28.44 8.59
CA PRO A 175 13.52 -28.63 9.33
C PRO A 175 14.10 -30.03 9.06
N ARG A 176 15.44 -30.18 9.13
CA ARG A 176 16.13 -31.45 8.86
C ARG A 176 16.98 -31.86 10.05
N HIS A 177 16.91 -33.14 10.43
CA HIS A 177 17.72 -33.70 11.51
C HIS A 177 19.21 -33.47 11.23
N GLY A 178 19.94 -33.01 12.25
CA GLY A 178 21.38 -32.69 12.15
C GLY A 178 21.73 -31.46 11.29
N LEU A 179 20.78 -30.86 10.58
CA LEU A 179 20.98 -29.74 9.65
C LEU A 179 19.94 -28.62 9.82
N ALA A 180 19.33 -28.51 11.01
CA ALA A 180 18.22 -27.58 11.26
C ALA A 180 18.57 -26.11 10.97
N ALA A 181 19.77 -25.66 11.36
CA ALA A 181 20.22 -24.29 11.11
C ALA A 181 20.40 -24.00 9.61
N GLU A 182 20.91 -24.97 8.85
CA GLU A 182 21.08 -24.83 7.40
C GLU A 182 19.72 -24.87 6.69
N ALA A 183 18.82 -25.77 7.10
CA ALA A 183 17.44 -25.81 6.61
C ALA A 183 16.67 -24.51 6.86
N ALA A 184 16.92 -23.85 8.01
CA ALA A 184 16.36 -22.53 8.31
C ALA A 184 16.91 -21.45 7.38
N ALA A 185 18.22 -21.47 7.06
CA ALA A 185 18.84 -20.54 6.12
C ALA A 185 18.31 -20.71 4.68
N PHE A 186 18.13 -21.96 4.22
CA PHE A 186 17.50 -22.25 2.93
C PHE A 186 16.04 -21.78 2.90
N SER A 187 15.30 -21.99 3.98
CA SER A 187 13.92 -21.52 4.11
C SER A 187 13.83 -19.99 4.06
N GLU A 188 14.80 -19.27 4.64
CA GLU A 188 14.88 -17.81 4.48
C GLU A 188 15.17 -17.40 3.03
N GLY A 189 16.05 -18.13 2.33
CA GLY A 189 16.26 -17.93 0.89
C GLY A 189 14.97 -18.09 0.08
N ALA A 190 14.14 -19.08 0.40
CA ALA A 190 12.82 -19.24 -0.25
C ALA A 190 11.86 -18.09 0.11
N ARG A 191 11.86 -17.59 1.35
CA ARG A 191 11.07 -16.41 1.75
C ARG A 191 11.50 -15.15 1.00
N GLU A 192 12.81 -14.96 0.82
CA GLU A 192 13.36 -13.85 0.03
C GLU A 192 12.87 -13.93 -1.42
N VAL A 193 12.97 -15.10 -2.06
CA VAL A 193 12.46 -15.30 -3.42
C VAL A 193 10.96 -15.03 -3.51
N ALA A 194 10.17 -15.49 -2.52
CA ALA A 194 8.74 -15.22 -2.49
C ALA A 194 8.41 -13.72 -2.41
N ARG A 195 9.10 -12.98 -1.54
CA ARG A 195 8.95 -11.53 -1.41
C ARG A 195 9.36 -10.81 -2.69
N ASP A 196 10.53 -11.11 -3.21
CA ASP A 196 11.11 -10.43 -4.38
C ASP A 196 10.27 -10.60 -5.64
N LEU A 197 9.74 -11.81 -5.84
CA LEU A 197 8.94 -12.13 -7.02
C LEU A 197 7.44 -11.98 -6.77
N SER A 198 7.06 -11.52 -5.57
CA SER A 198 5.66 -11.35 -5.16
C SER A 198 4.82 -12.60 -5.43
N VAL A 199 5.33 -13.79 -5.06
CA VAL A 199 4.59 -15.05 -5.16
C VAL A 199 4.04 -15.48 -3.80
N PRO A 200 2.87 -16.13 -3.73
CA PRO A 200 2.34 -16.68 -2.49
C PRO A 200 3.31 -17.72 -1.89
N LEU A 201 3.42 -17.71 -0.56
CA LEU A 201 4.33 -18.57 0.20
C LEU A 201 3.56 -19.51 1.14
N VAL A 202 3.91 -20.80 1.10
CA VAL A 202 3.59 -21.81 2.10
C VAL A 202 4.81 -21.99 3.00
N ASP A 203 4.81 -21.34 4.17
CA ASP A 203 5.94 -21.46 5.10
C ASP A 203 5.81 -22.71 5.99
N TYR A 204 5.96 -23.87 5.36
CA TYR A 204 5.86 -25.17 6.02
C TYR A 204 6.91 -25.35 7.12
N HIS A 205 8.12 -24.82 6.93
CA HIS A 205 9.17 -24.79 7.94
C HIS A 205 8.70 -24.09 9.22
N ALA A 206 8.23 -22.85 9.09
CA ALA A 206 7.79 -22.07 10.24
C ALA A 206 6.57 -22.70 10.91
N GLU A 207 5.66 -23.29 10.15
CA GLU A 207 4.48 -23.95 10.71
C GLU A 207 4.84 -25.18 11.55
N ILE A 208 5.83 -25.98 11.12
CA ILE A 208 6.35 -27.09 11.92
C ILE A 208 6.89 -26.57 13.26
N LEU A 209 7.77 -25.58 13.23
CA LEU A 209 8.39 -25.02 14.43
C LEU A 209 7.39 -24.31 15.35
N ARG A 210 6.38 -23.65 14.77
CA ARG A 210 5.29 -23.01 15.54
C ARG A 210 4.49 -24.05 16.32
N ARG A 211 4.20 -25.21 15.69
CA ARG A 211 3.45 -26.28 16.33
C ARG A 211 4.32 -27.01 17.36
N ARG A 212 5.57 -27.30 17.02
CA ARG A 212 6.48 -28.07 17.87
C ARG A 212 7.88 -27.46 17.86
N PRO A 213 8.11 -26.43 18.70
CA PRO A 213 9.39 -25.73 18.70
C PRO A 213 10.56 -26.60 19.18
N ASP A 214 10.29 -27.52 20.12
CA ASP A 214 11.34 -28.23 20.86
C ASP A 214 11.49 -29.71 20.46
N ASP A 215 10.47 -30.30 19.83
CA ASP A 215 10.37 -31.74 19.64
C ASP A 215 9.74 -32.14 18.29
N TRP A 216 9.99 -31.34 17.25
CA TRP A 216 9.55 -31.63 15.87
C TRP A 216 10.29 -32.81 15.23
N ASP A 217 11.48 -33.13 15.73
CA ASP A 217 12.44 -34.04 15.13
C ASP A 217 12.16 -35.49 15.52
N GLY A 218 11.51 -36.20 14.61
CA GLY A 218 11.22 -37.61 14.74
C GLY A 218 12.47 -38.45 14.92
N ALA A 219 13.64 -38.07 14.39
CA ALA A 219 14.87 -38.85 14.48
C ALA A 219 15.59 -38.73 15.85
N SER A 220 15.16 -37.80 16.71
CA SER A 220 15.76 -37.62 18.04
C SER A 220 15.59 -38.86 18.95
N GLU A 221 16.45 -38.97 19.97
CA GLU A 221 16.47 -40.11 20.90
C GLU A 221 15.14 -40.29 21.66
N ALA A 222 14.40 -39.19 21.87
CA ALA A 222 13.09 -39.21 22.54
C ALA A 222 12.03 -40.06 21.81
N PHE A 223 12.23 -40.31 20.51
CA PHE A 223 11.31 -41.07 19.67
C PHE A 223 11.90 -42.40 19.17
N ARG A 224 12.97 -42.90 19.79
CA ARG A 224 13.67 -44.14 19.38
C ARG A 224 12.79 -45.40 19.31
N GLN A 225 11.68 -45.42 20.06
CA GLN A 225 10.72 -46.52 20.07
C GLN A 225 9.83 -46.58 18.82
N TYR A 226 9.85 -45.55 17.98
CA TYR A 226 9.10 -45.49 16.73
C TYR A 226 10.00 -45.83 15.53
N GLU A 227 9.41 -46.33 14.45
CA GLU A 227 10.12 -46.75 13.24
C GLU A 227 9.56 -46.05 11.98
N GLY A 228 10.47 -45.74 11.04
CA GLY A 228 10.11 -45.16 9.75
C GLY A 228 9.26 -43.89 9.84
N TYR A 229 8.12 -43.89 9.15
CA TYR A 229 7.18 -42.76 9.09
C TYR A 229 6.14 -42.77 10.22
N ASP A 230 6.03 -43.87 10.98
CA ASP A 230 5.05 -44.04 12.05
C ASP A 230 5.58 -43.47 13.38
N VAL A 231 5.82 -42.16 13.39
CA VAL A 231 6.26 -41.40 14.56
C VAL A 231 5.38 -40.18 14.75
N PRO A 232 4.85 -39.92 15.97
CA PRO A 232 3.94 -38.81 16.23
C PRO A 232 4.73 -37.51 16.40
N THR A 233 5.33 -37.03 15.32
CA THR A 233 6.10 -35.79 15.16
C THR A 233 5.90 -35.27 13.74
N PRO A 234 6.11 -34.00 13.41
CA PRO A 234 6.01 -33.52 12.03
C PRO A 234 7.07 -34.14 11.11
N LEU A 235 8.25 -34.50 11.61
CA LEU A 235 9.30 -35.18 10.85
C LEU A 235 9.39 -36.67 11.18
N ALA A 236 9.75 -37.51 10.22
CA ALA A 236 9.88 -38.96 10.35
C ALA A 236 11.19 -39.39 11.05
N ARG A 237 11.34 -40.69 11.36
CA ARG A 237 12.56 -41.25 11.98
C ARG A 237 13.81 -41.16 11.11
N ASP A 238 13.65 -40.98 9.79
CA ASP A 238 14.78 -40.76 8.89
C ASP A 238 15.34 -39.33 8.98
N GLY A 239 14.66 -38.42 9.70
CA GLY A 239 15.11 -37.06 9.91
C GLY A 239 15.09 -36.18 8.66
N VAL A 240 14.43 -36.62 7.59
CA VAL A 240 14.39 -35.93 6.29
C VAL A 240 12.94 -35.70 5.84
N HIS A 241 12.09 -36.72 5.90
CA HIS A 241 10.75 -36.64 5.34
C HIS A 241 9.69 -36.29 6.40
N PRO A 242 8.58 -35.65 6.02
CA PRO A 242 7.42 -35.55 6.89
C PRO A 242 6.93 -36.93 7.35
N SER A 243 6.47 -37.03 8.59
CA SER A 243 5.91 -38.28 9.11
C SER A 243 4.51 -38.57 8.54
N ALA A 244 4.08 -39.84 8.67
CA ALA A 244 2.73 -40.29 8.36
C ALA A 244 2.25 -41.40 9.31
N PRO A 245 2.12 -41.13 10.62
CA PRO A 245 1.66 -42.14 11.56
C PRO A 245 0.21 -42.56 11.31
N ASP A 246 -0.01 -43.87 11.33
CA ASP A 246 -1.28 -44.48 10.91
C ASP A 246 -2.45 -44.03 11.78
N ARG A 247 -2.18 -43.81 13.07
CA ARG A 247 -3.15 -43.31 14.06
C ARG A 247 -3.80 -41.99 13.63
N PHE A 248 -3.08 -41.12 12.94
CA PHE A 248 -3.55 -39.78 12.55
C PHE A 248 -3.90 -39.69 11.06
N ARG A 249 -3.89 -40.80 10.32
CA ARG A 249 -4.21 -40.80 8.89
C ARG A 249 -5.60 -40.23 8.65
N GLY A 250 -5.69 -39.25 7.73
CA GLY A 250 -6.94 -38.57 7.39
C GLY A 250 -7.56 -37.72 8.52
N ASP A 251 -6.89 -37.55 9.66
CA ASP A 251 -7.31 -36.66 10.74
C ASP A 251 -6.59 -35.31 10.63
N TYR A 252 -7.36 -34.23 10.61
CA TYR A 252 -6.91 -32.84 10.49
C TYR A 252 -7.24 -32.02 11.74
N SER A 253 -7.48 -32.68 12.88
CA SER A 253 -7.55 -32.03 14.18
C SER A 253 -6.23 -31.33 14.52
N GLU A 254 -6.28 -30.31 15.39
CA GLU A 254 -5.06 -29.61 15.84
C GLU A 254 -4.04 -30.55 16.48
N GLU A 255 -4.49 -31.62 17.13
CA GLU A 255 -3.61 -32.68 17.65
C GLU A 255 -2.95 -33.46 16.51
N ALA A 256 -3.72 -33.93 15.53
CA ALA A 256 -3.19 -34.68 14.39
C ALA A 256 -2.19 -33.85 13.57
N LEU A 257 -2.47 -32.56 13.34
CA LEU A 257 -1.59 -31.63 12.62
C LEU A 257 -0.26 -31.36 13.35
N ARG A 258 -0.18 -31.59 14.66
CA ARG A 258 1.08 -31.54 15.43
C ARG A 258 1.89 -32.84 15.31
N ASN A 259 1.27 -33.94 14.89
CA ASN A 259 1.85 -35.28 14.97
C ASN A 259 1.95 -36.00 13.62
N HIS A 260 1.43 -35.42 12.54
CA HIS A 260 1.45 -36.02 11.20
C HIS A 260 1.93 -34.99 10.17
N GLY A 261 3.19 -35.14 9.73
CA GLY A 261 3.87 -34.18 8.85
C GLY A 261 3.16 -33.97 7.53
N TYR A 262 2.76 -35.05 6.86
CA TYR A 262 2.09 -34.95 5.56
C TYR A 262 0.68 -34.35 5.66
N ASN A 263 -0.13 -34.66 6.68
CA ASN A 263 -1.43 -33.99 6.88
C ASN A 263 -1.22 -32.49 7.12
N LEU A 264 -0.21 -32.11 7.91
CA LEU A 264 0.13 -30.70 8.11
C LEU A 264 0.45 -30.02 6.78
N ARG A 265 1.32 -30.63 5.97
CA ARG A 265 1.69 -30.11 4.66
C ARG A 265 0.48 -29.98 3.73
N ASN A 266 -0.34 -31.03 3.66
CA ASN A 266 -1.57 -31.03 2.87
C ASN A 266 -2.50 -29.90 3.30
N ALA A 267 -2.65 -29.68 4.61
CA ALA A 267 -3.52 -28.64 5.14
C ALA A 267 -3.05 -27.23 4.74
N VAL A 268 -1.77 -26.90 4.97
CA VAL A 268 -1.24 -25.57 4.67
C VAL A 268 -1.18 -25.28 3.16
N VAL A 269 -0.85 -26.30 2.35
CA VAL A 269 -0.85 -26.15 0.88
C VAL A 269 -2.28 -25.99 0.37
N LEU A 270 -3.24 -26.76 0.88
CA LEU A 270 -4.63 -26.67 0.43
C LEU A 270 -5.24 -25.30 0.70
N ILE A 271 -5.02 -24.75 1.89
CA ILE A 271 -5.48 -23.41 2.26
C ILE A 271 -4.82 -22.35 1.35
N ALA A 272 -3.51 -22.45 1.14
CA ALA A 272 -2.79 -21.49 0.31
C ALA A 272 -3.22 -21.57 -1.17
N TYR A 273 -3.40 -22.78 -1.71
CA TYR A 273 -3.87 -22.96 -3.09
C TYR A 273 -5.30 -22.45 -3.27
N ALA A 274 -6.20 -22.72 -2.32
CA ALA A 274 -7.53 -22.12 -2.33
C ALA A 274 -7.45 -20.58 -2.35
N GLY A 275 -6.57 -19.98 -1.54
CA GLY A 275 -6.33 -18.54 -1.56
C GLY A 275 -5.85 -18.01 -2.92
N VAL A 276 -5.03 -18.79 -3.65
CA VAL A 276 -4.65 -18.48 -5.04
C VAL A 276 -5.86 -18.56 -5.97
N LEU A 277 -6.65 -19.62 -5.90
CA LEU A 277 -7.84 -19.78 -6.74
C LEU A 277 -8.85 -18.65 -6.51
N GLU A 278 -9.04 -18.22 -5.26
CA GLU A 278 -9.83 -17.04 -4.90
C GLU A 278 -9.27 -15.76 -5.54
N ALA A 279 -7.95 -15.56 -5.50
CA ALA A 279 -7.31 -14.41 -6.15
C ALA A 279 -7.52 -14.41 -7.68
N LEU A 280 -7.54 -15.60 -8.30
CA LEU A 280 -7.76 -15.75 -9.74
C LEU A 280 -9.24 -15.72 -10.15
N ALA A 281 -10.15 -16.11 -9.25
CA ALA A 281 -11.61 -16.10 -9.44
C ALA A 281 -12.27 -14.79 -9.06
N ALA A 282 -11.63 -13.99 -8.19
CA ALA A 282 -12.05 -12.64 -7.89
C ALA A 282 -12.29 -11.95 -9.25
N PRO A 283 -13.48 -11.38 -9.49
CA PRO A 283 -13.74 -10.72 -10.75
C PRO A 283 -12.57 -9.77 -10.97
N ARG A 284 -11.84 -9.97 -12.07
CA ARG A 284 -10.92 -8.95 -12.55
C ARG A 284 -11.75 -7.68 -12.51
N GLN A 285 -11.18 -6.57 -12.06
CA GLN A 285 -11.76 -5.27 -12.35
C GLN A 285 -11.75 -5.09 -13.88
N ALA A 286 -12.63 -5.81 -14.57
CA ALA A 286 -13.13 -5.51 -15.88
C ALA A 286 -14.03 -4.31 -15.61
N ASP A 287 -13.44 -3.12 -15.71
CA ASP A 287 -14.14 -1.84 -15.79
C ASP A 287 -15.31 -1.64 -14.80
N ALA A 288 -15.27 -2.24 -13.61
CA ALA A 288 -15.99 -1.72 -12.46
C ALA A 288 -15.19 -0.48 -12.03
N PRO A 289 -15.75 0.73 -12.17
CA PRO A 289 -14.98 1.94 -11.92
C PRO A 289 -14.51 1.90 -10.47
N ALA A 290 -13.22 2.13 -10.23
CA ALA A 290 -12.65 2.37 -8.90
C ALA A 290 -13.34 3.50 -8.11
N ASP A 291 -14.38 4.13 -8.68
CA ASP A 291 -15.30 5.05 -8.02
C ASP A 291 -15.97 4.47 -6.76
N GLU A 292 -16.29 3.16 -6.69
CA GLU A 292 -16.90 2.59 -5.47
C GLU A 292 -15.89 2.30 -4.36
N ALA A 293 -14.68 1.86 -4.69
CA ALA A 293 -13.61 1.67 -3.70
C ALA A 293 -13.00 3.00 -3.23
N ALA A 294 -13.07 4.05 -4.05
CA ALA A 294 -12.53 5.39 -3.78
C ALA A 294 -13.56 6.38 -3.19
N GLN A 295 -14.82 5.98 -2.98
CA GLN A 295 -15.83 6.81 -2.34
C GLN A 295 -16.41 6.11 -1.11
N ARG A 296 -15.82 6.41 0.04
CA ARG A 296 -16.32 5.95 1.33
C ARG A 296 -17.43 6.89 1.81
N PRO A 297 -18.51 6.38 2.44
CA PRO A 297 -19.61 7.23 2.91
C PRO A 297 -19.19 8.37 3.85
N TRP A 298 -18.09 8.18 4.57
CA TRP A 298 -17.58 9.17 5.53
C TRP A 298 -16.69 10.26 4.91
N PHE A 299 -16.31 10.14 3.63
CA PHE A 299 -15.54 11.16 2.95
C PHE A 299 -16.34 12.47 2.82
N PRO A 300 -15.66 13.62 2.84
CA PRO A 300 -16.30 14.92 2.71
C PRO A 300 -17.14 15.01 1.43
N GLN A 301 -18.38 15.48 1.57
CA GLN A 301 -19.31 15.66 0.46
C GLN A 301 -19.44 17.15 0.15
N ALA A 302 -19.32 17.49 -1.14
CA ALA A 302 -19.52 18.86 -1.59
C ALA A 302 -21.01 19.23 -1.51
N PRO A 303 -21.36 20.37 -0.87
CA PRO A 303 -22.65 21.00 -1.12
C PRO A 303 -22.84 21.27 -2.61
N PRO A 304 -24.06 21.14 -3.16
CA PRO A 304 -24.31 21.42 -4.57
C PRO A 304 -24.04 22.89 -4.88
N LEU A 305 -23.45 23.15 -6.04
CA LEU A 305 -23.32 24.52 -6.56
C LEU A 305 -24.70 25.09 -6.93
N PRO A 306 -24.89 26.42 -6.83
CA PRO A 306 -26.13 27.07 -7.30
C PRO A 306 -26.35 26.82 -8.80
N PRO A 307 -27.57 27.06 -9.33
CA PRO A 307 -27.81 27.02 -10.76
C PRO A 307 -26.81 27.90 -11.53
N PRO A 308 -26.41 27.51 -12.76
CA PRO A 308 -25.54 28.32 -13.61
C PRO A 308 -26.01 29.77 -13.73
N ALA A 309 -25.07 30.71 -13.69
CA ALA A 309 -25.31 32.13 -13.88
C ALA A 309 -24.63 32.60 -15.19
N GLY A 310 -25.02 33.79 -15.66
CA GLY A 310 -24.47 34.40 -16.88
C GLY A 310 -24.89 33.68 -18.16
N GLU A 311 -24.08 33.83 -19.20
CA GLU A 311 -24.21 33.05 -20.44
C GLU A 311 -24.03 31.55 -20.14
N VAL A 312 -24.88 30.67 -20.67
CA VAL A 312 -24.74 29.22 -20.51
C VAL A 312 -24.50 28.55 -21.85
N ILE A 313 -23.28 28.07 -22.08
CA ILE A 313 -22.90 27.31 -23.29
C ILE A 313 -22.98 25.83 -22.96
N ARG A 314 -23.96 25.12 -23.54
CA ARG A 314 -24.12 23.67 -23.38
C ARG A 314 -23.20 22.92 -24.32
N VAL A 315 -22.50 21.91 -23.79
CA VAL A 315 -21.48 21.16 -24.51
C VAL A 315 -21.67 19.66 -24.31
N SER A 316 -21.70 18.89 -25.41
CA SER A 316 -21.89 17.43 -25.38
C SER A 316 -20.76 16.65 -26.06
N ASP A 317 -19.75 17.33 -26.59
CA ASP A 317 -18.59 16.73 -27.22
C ASP A 317 -17.32 17.59 -27.04
N VAL A 318 -16.17 17.05 -27.43
CA VAL A 318 -14.85 17.67 -27.26
C VAL A 318 -14.69 18.92 -28.13
N ALA A 319 -15.19 18.89 -29.37
CA ALA A 319 -15.09 20.03 -30.29
C ALA A 319 -15.83 21.25 -29.72
N GLY A 320 -17.05 21.04 -29.21
CA GLY A 320 -17.87 22.02 -28.53
C GLY A 320 -17.22 22.53 -27.24
N LEU A 321 -16.48 21.69 -26.50
CA LEU A 321 -15.73 22.11 -25.31
C LEU A 321 -14.64 23.12 -25.68
N HIS A 322 -13.82 22.83 -26.69
CA HIS A 322 -12.80 23.76 -27.16
C HIS A 322 -13.40 25.05 -27.74
N GLU A 323 -14.51 24.96 -28.49
CA GLU A 323 -15.19 26.13 -29.01
C GLU A 323 -15.77 27.00 -27.89
N ALA A 324 -16.45 26.39 -26.91
CA ALA A 324 -16.99 27.07 -25.75
C ALA A 324 -15.89 27.78 -24.95
N ALA A 325 -14.77 27.11 -24.68
CA ALA A 325 -13.65 27.68 -23.95
C ALA A 325 -13.03 28.91 -24.66
N ARG A 326 -13.08 28.97 -26.01
CA ARG A 326 -12.60 30.12 -26.78
C ARG A 326 -13.57 31.30 -26.82
N ARG A 327 -14.88 31.04 -26.77
CA ARG A 327 -15.91 32.08 -27.04
C ARG A 327 -16.69 32.54 -25.81
N VAL A 328 -16.62 31.79 -24.71
CA VAL A 328 -17.34 32.12 -23.48
C VAL A 328 -17.00 33.53 -23.04
N THR A 329 -18.02 34.28 -22.65
CA THR A 329 -17.84 35.64 -22.14
C THR A 329 -17.57 35.64 -20.63
N PRO A 330 -16.95 36.72 -20.08
CA PRO A 330 -16.68 36.78 -18.64
C PRO A 330 -17.92 36.56 -17.78
N GLY A 331 -17.78 35.71 -16.75
CA GLY A 331 -18.90 35.27 -15.90
C GLY A 331 -19.80 34.19 -16.52
N GLY A 332 -19.48 33.70 -17.71
CA GLY A 332 -20.23 32.64 -18.39
C GLY A 332 -19.97 31.23 -17.82
N THR A 333 -20.90 30.32 -18.07
CA THR A 333 -20.84 28.91 -17.70
C THR A 333 -20.72 28.02 -18.94
N ILE A 334 -19.68 27.18 -18.98
CA ILE A 334 -19.58 26.04 -19.89
C ILE A 334 -20.17 24.83 -19.17
N LEU A 335 -21.34 24.37 -19.62
CA LEU A 335 -22.14 23.34 -18.98
C LEU A 335 -22.03 22.02 -19.77
N LEU A 336 -21.25 21.08 -19.23
CA LEU A 336 -20.98 19.77 -19.84
C LEU A 336 -22.14 18.81 -19.60
N ALA A 337 -22.70 18.22 -20.66
CA ALA A 337 -23.63 17.12 -20.55
C ALA A 337 -22.96 15.87 -19.95
N ASP A 338 -23.75 14.99 -19.34
CA ASP A 338 -23.26 13.69 -18.89
C ASP A 338 -22.66 12.91 -20.08
N GLY A 339 -21.42 12.44 -19.96
CA GLY A 339 -20.70 11.77 -21.03
C GLY A 339 -19.20 11.60 -20.76
N VAL A 340 -18.55 10.82 -21.61
CA VAL A 340 -17.09 10.65 -21.65
C VAL A 340 -16.56 11.41 -22.86
N TYR A 341 -15.58 12.28 -22.62
CA TYR A 341 -14.98 13.20 -23.56
C TYR A 341 -13.53 12.76 -23.80
N PRO A 342 -13.21 12.13 -24.95
CA PRO A 342 -11.84 11.74 -25.29
C PRO A 342 -11.05 12.97 -25.72
N VAL A 343 -10.35 13.59 -24.79
CA VAL A 343 -9.61 14.83 -25.00
C VAL A 343 -8.22 14.50 -25.54
N THR A 344 -7.94 14.90 -26.77
CA THR A 344 -6.64 14.68 -27.44
C THR A 344 -5.75 15.91 -27.45
N GLU A 345 -6.29 17.07 -27.11
CA GLU A 345 -5.61 18.36 -27.06
C GLU A 345 -5.98 19.11 -25.79
N THR A 346 -5.05 19.89 -25.23
CA THR A 346 -5.29 20.65 -23.98
C THR A 346 -6.43 21.65 -24.14
N VAL A 347 -7.37 21.65 -23.20
CA VAL A 347 -8.43 22.66 -23.11
C VAL A 347 -7.93 23.83 -22.29
N VAL A 348 -7.87 25.01 -22.90
CA VAL A 348 -7.38 26.24 -22.26
C VAL A 348 -8.57 27.13 -21.88
N VAL A 349 -8.65 27.50 -20.61
CA VAL A 349 -9.59 28.51 -20.10
C VAL A 349 -8.79 29.77 -19.77
N ALA A 350 -9.10 30.85 -20.48
CA ALA A 350 -8.36 32.12 -20.37
C ALA A 350 -9.25 33.35 -20.19
N THR A 351 -10.49 33.13 -19.74
CA THR A 351 -11.50 34.18 -19.57
C THR A 351 -11.89 34.25 -18.10
N ASP A 352 -11.99 35.47 -17.58
CA ASP A 352 -12.34 35.72 -16.17
C ASP A 352 -13.75 35.24 -15.81
N GLY A 353 -13.93 34.77 -14.58
CA GLY A 353 -15.23 34.43 -14.02
C GLY A 353 -15.90 33.21 -14.66
N VAL A 354 -15.20 32.45 -15.51
CA VAL A 354 -15.79 31.30 -16.20
C VAL A 354 -16.01 30.14 -15.23
N THR A 355 -17.19 29.53 -15.31
CA THR A 355 -17.47 28.24 -14.66
C THR A 355 -17.51 27.11 -15.69
N LEU A 356 -16.57 26.17 -15.62
CA LEU A 356 -16.62 24.90 -16.36
C LEU A 356 -17.14 23.81 -15.43
N ARG A 357 -18.35 23.28 -15.69
CA ARG A 357 -18.95 22.28 -14.79
C ARG A 357 -19.83 21.24 -15.47
N GLY A 358 -19.99 20.10 -14.82
CA GLY A 358 -20.97 19.07 -15.19
C GLY A 358 -22.42 19.50 -14.94
N ALA A 359 -23.32 19.17 -15.85
CA ALA A 359 -24.73 19.56 -15.82
C ALA A 359 -25.52 18.91 -14.68
N SER A 360 -25.18 17.66 -14.33
CA SER A 360 -25.86 16.91 -13.28
C SER A 360 -25.37 17.24 -11.86
N GLY A 361 -24.28 18.00 -11.73
CA GLY A 361 -23.58 18.18 -10.45
C GLY A 361 -22.83 16.93 -9.97
N SER A 362 -22.86 15.85 -10.75
CA SER A 362 -22.20 14.59 -10.41
C SER A 362 -20.84 14.50 -11.09
N ARG A 363 -19.78 14.58 -10.27
CA ARG A 363 -18.38 14.43 -10.71
C ARG A 363 -18.06 13.15 -11.47
N ARG A 364 -18.91 12.14 -11.39
CA ARG A 364 -18.75 10.84 -12.06
C ARG A 364 -19.36 10.79 -13.47
N ARG A 365 -20.29 11.69 -13.77
CA ARG A 365 -21.07 11.61 -15.02
C ARG A 365 -20.46 12.40 -16.15
N VAL A 366 -19.54 13.30 -15.86
CA VAL A 366 -18.76 14.04 -16.86
C VAL A 366 -17.30 13.65 -16.71
N VAL A 367 -16.75 12.97 -17.71
CA VAL A 367 -15.39 12.44 -17.69
C VAL A 367 -14.59 13.01 -18.84
N LEU A 368 -13.58 13.83 -18.53
CA LEU A 368 -12.57 14.26 -19.49
C LEU A 368 -11.40 13.27 -19.42
N ASP A 369 -11.16 12.54 -20.51
CA ASP A 369 -10.20 11.44 -20.58
C ASP A 369 -9.04 11.79 -21.53
N GLY A 370 -7.83 11.88 -21.00
CA GLY A 370 -6.61 12.21 -21.76
C GLY A 370 -5.96 11.01 -22.46
N GLY A 371 -6.54 9.80 -22.34
CA GLY A 371 -6.06 8.59 -23.02
C GLY A 371 -4.70 8.07 -22.55
N GLY A 372 -4.14 8.62 -21.48
CA GLY A 372 -2.81 8.28 -20.95
C GLY A 372 -1.64 8.89 -21.72
N THR A 373 -1.91 9.55 -22.85
CA THR A 373 -0.87 10.13 -23.72
C THR A 373 -0.83 11.64 -23.69
N LEU A 374 -1.95 12.29 -23.35
CA LEU A 374 -2.03 13.74 -23.28
C LEU A 374 -1.13 14.26 -22.16
N GLY A 375 -0.33 15.29 -22.45
CA GLY A 375 0.54 15.94 -21.46
C GLY A 375 -0.28 16.62 -20.38
N GLU A 376 -1.04 17.66 -20.77
CA GLU A 376 -1.89 18.44 -19.87
C GLU A 376 -3.34 18.39 -20.34
N LEU A 377 -4.31 18.13 -19.45
CA LEU A 377 -5.71 18.08 -19.88
C LEU A 377 -6.39 19.45 -19.84
N LEU A 378 -6.45 20.10 -18.67
CA LEU A 378 -6.98 21.45 -18.51
C LEU A 378 -5.86 22.44 -18.20
N THR A 379 -5.90 23.63 -18.78
CA THR A 379 -4.99 24.73 -18.42
C THR A 379 -5.75 26.02 -18.16
N LEU A 380 -5.50 26.63 -17.00
CA LEU A 380 -5.93 27.99 -16.67
C LEU A 380 -4.79 28.96 -16.99
N ARG A 381 -5.08 30.02 -17.74
CA ARG A 381 -4.07 30.98 -18.20
C ARG A 381 -4.65 32.39 -18.22
N SER A 382 -3.93 33.37 -17.67
CA SER A 382 -4.29 34.79 -17.74
C SER A 382 -5.74 35.08 -17.33
N CYS A 383 -6.22 34.43 -16.28
CA CYS A 383 -7.62 34.50 -15.86
C CYS A 383 -7.78 34.60 -14.33
N SER A 384 -8.85 35.24 -13.91
CA SER A 384 -9.29 35.33 -12.52
C SER A 384 -10.65 34.67 -12.30
N ASP A 385 -10.95 34.24 -11.08
CA ASP A 385 -12.29 33.83 -10.64
C ASP A 385 -12.89 32.64 -11.44
N VAL A 386 -12.03 31.79 -12.01
CA VAL A 386 -12.47 30.60 -12.75
C VAL A 386 -12.84 29.48 -11.78
N THR A 387 -13.97 28.81 -12.05
CA THR A 387 -14.39 27.61 -11.32
C THR A 387 -14.39 26.38 -12.23
N ILE A 388 -13.68 25.33 -11.82
CA ILE A 388 -13.74 24.00 -12.43
C ILE A 388 -14.44 23.06 -11.44
N ALA A 389 -15.58 22.48 -11.81
CA ALA A 389 -16.37 21.69 -10.87
C ALA A 389 -17.16 20.52 -11.47
N ASP A 390 -17.57 19.61 -10.61
CA ASP A 390 -18.55 18.55 -10.91
C ASP A 390 -18.15 17.66 -12.10
N LEU A 391 -16.85 17.34 -12.23
CA LEU A 391 -16.32 16.53 -13.33
C LEU A 391 -15.14 15.63 -12.92
N THR A 392 -14.80 14.68 -13.78
CA THR A 392 -13.61 13.83 -13.67
C THR A 392 -12.59 14.23 -14.73
N VAL A 393 -11.32 14.34 -14.34
CA VAL A 393 -10.15 14.41 -15.22
C VAL A 393 -9.37 13.11 -15.02
N ARG A 394 -9.13 12.34 -16.08
CA ARG A 394 -8.42 11.06 -15.94
C ARG A 394 -7.44 10.73 -17.05
N ASN A 395 -6.54 9.81 -16.74
CA ASN A 395 -5.56 9.21 -17.66
C ASN A 395 -4.73 10.28 -18.38
N VAL A 396 -3.88 10.98 -17.62
CA VAL A 396 -3.07 12.08 -18.14
C VAL A 396 -1.59 11.83 -17.83
N ARG A 397 -0.73 11.99 -18.83
CA ARG A 397 0.70 11.73 -18.74
C ARG A 397 1.39 12.66 -17.75
N TRP A 398 1.09 13.96 -17.81
CA TRP A 398 1.71 14.96 -16.93
C TRP A 398 0.72 15.50 -15.91
N ASN A 399 -0.02 16.57 -16.20
CA ASN A 399 -0.86 17.23 -15.20
C ASN A 399 -2.33 17.33 -15.59
N GLY A 400 -3.20 17.09 -14.61
CA GLY A 400 -4.65 17.05 -14.83
C GLY A 400 -5.20 18.46 -15.07
N ILE A 401 -4.99 19.34 -14.10
CA ILE A 401 -5.34 20.76 -14.17
C ILE A 401 -4.08 21.58 -13.90
N LYS A 402 -3.57 22.24 -14.94
CA LYS A 402 -2.41 23.12 -14.85
C LYS A 402 -2.85 24.57 -14.73
N LEU A 403 -2.28 25.28 -13.77
CA LEU A 403 -2.41 26.72 -13.62
C LEU A 403 -1.10 27.32 -14.12
N ASP A 404 -1.17 28.04 -15.23
CA ASP A 404 -0.07 28.86 -15.73
C ASP A 404 0.04 30.12 -14.86
N THR A 405 0.42 29.92 -13.60
CA THR A 405 0.47 30.95 -12.55
C THR A 405 1.43 32.09 -12.89
N ASP A 406 2.43 31.85 -13.72
CA ASP A 406 3.31 32.87 -14.31
C ASP A 406 2.56 33.89 -15.19
N THR A 407 1.37 33.54 -15.66
CA THR A 407 0.51 34.41 -16.48
C THR A 407 -0.53 35.19 -15.68
N GLY A 408 -0.49 35.11 -14.34
CA GLY A 408 -1.38 35.86 -13.46
C GLY A 408 -2.72 35.18 -13.18
N VAL A 409 -2.76 33.85 -13.00
CA VAL A 409 -3.97 33.14 -12.57
C VAL A 409 -4.32 33.48 -11.12
N GLN A 410 -5.54 33.98 -10.87
CA GLN A 410 -5.98 34.42 -9.54
C GLN A 410 -7.33 33.80 -9.14
N ARG A 411 -7.53 33.55 -7.84
CA ARG A 411 -8.83 33.14 -7.27
C ARG A 411 -9.52 31.98 -7.99
N ALA A 412 -8.75 31.03 -8.52
CA ALA A 412 -9.29 29.84 -9.15
C ALA A 412 -9.89 28.90 -8.10
N THR A 413 -11.05 28.30 -8.41
CA THR A 413 -11.70 27.30 -7.56
C THR A 413 -11.77 25.97 -8.31
N ILE A 414 -11.17 24.92 -7.73
CA ILE A 414 -11.29 23.54 -8.22
C ILE A 414 -12.08 22.78 -7.16
N ARG A 415 -13.29 22.33 -7.51
CA ARG A 415 -14.24 21.82 -6.51
C ARG A 415 -14.96 20.57 -6.98
N ASN A 416 -15.12 19.60 -6.08
CA ASN A 416 -15.93 18.40 -6.36
C ASN A 416 -15.47 17.69 -7.64
N CYS A 417 -14.16 17.61 -7.89
CA CYS A 417 -13.60 16.91 -9.04
C CYS A 417 -13.05 15.54 -8.65
N ILE A 418 -12.96 14.62 -9.61
CA ILE A 418 -12.10 13.42 -9.50
C ILE A 418 -10.88 13.64 -10.39
N LEU A 419 -9.68 13.48 -9.85
CA LEU A 419 -8.42 13.56 -10.57
C LEU A 419 -7.77 12.17 -10.50
N ARG A 420 -7.89 11.39 -11.58
CA ARG A 420 -7.56 9.95 -11.57
C ARG A 420 -6.47 9.56 -12.55
N ASN A 421 -5.48 8.78 -12.11
CA ASN A 421 -4.37 8.31 -12.95
C ASN A 421 -3.67 9.48 -13.66
N ILE A 422 -3.20 10.43 -12.84
CA ILE A 422 -2.43 11.58 -13.29
C ILE A 422 -0.97 11.35 -12.88
N TRP A 423 -0.08 11.25 -13.88
CA TRP A 423 1.23 10.64 -13.66
C TRP A 423 2.38 11.62 -13.39
N GLN A 424 2.11 12.94 -13.38
CA GLN A 424 2.95 13.93 -12.70
C GLN A 424 2.20 14.63 -11.57
N ARG A 425 1.33 15.61 -11.83
CA ARG A 425 0.59 16.33 -10.78
C ARG A 425 -0.88 16.46 -11.14
N ALA A 426 -1.77 16.00 -10.26
CA ALA A 426 -3.20 16.20 -10.48
C ALA A 426 -3.57 17.69 -10.64
N ILE A 427 -2.96 18.55 -9.81
CA ILE A 427 -3.03 20.01 -9.95
C ILE A 427 -1.62 20.58 -9.89
N LYS A 428 -1.23 21.34 -10.93
CA LYS A 428 0.10 21.95 -11.05
C LYS A 428 0.00 23.47 -11.09
N GLY A 429 0.76 24.15 -10.24
CA GLY A 429 1.09 25.57 -10.37
C GLY A 429 2.57 25.70 -10.75
N VAL A 430 2.89 26.58 -11.68
CA VAL A 430 4.25 26.71 -12.22
C VAL A 430 5.07 27.78 -11.48
N LYS A 431 6.39 27.80 -11.71
CA LYS A 431 7.28 28.82 -11.14
C LYS A 431 6.89 30.19 -11.69
N VAL A 432 6.72 31.16 -10.80
CA VAL A 432 6.52 32.56 -11.17
C VAL A 432 7.91 33.22 -11.33
N PRO A 433 8.20 33.86 -12.48
CA PRO A 433 9.45 34.59 -12.68
C PRO A 433 9.72 35.61 -11.57
N GLU A 434 10.98 35.94 -11.31
CA GLU A 434 11.35 36.98 -10.34
C GLU A 434 10.85 38.36 -10.78
N ASP A 435 11.00 38.67 -12.07
CA ASP A 435 10.45 39.88 -12.65
C ASP A 435 8.90 39.85 -12.61
N GLY A 436 8.31 40.90 -12.04
CA GLY A 436 6.86 40.99 -11.86
C GLY A 436 6.24 39.99 -10.86
N ARG A 437 7.03 39.20 -10.11
CA ARG A 437 6.55 38.10 -9.25
C ARG A 437 5.36 38.46 -8.38
N GLU A 438 5.44 39.56 -7.64
CA GLU A 438 4.39 39.91 -6.68
C GLU A 438 3.07 40.30 -7.34
N ALA A 439 3.11 40.78 -8.58
CA ALA A 439 1.92 41.10 -9.37
C ALA A 439 1.26 39.85 -9.96
N THR A 440 2.05 38.88 -10.41
CA THR A 440 1.54 37.63 -11.03
C THR A 440 1.37 36.47 -10.05
N ARG A 441 1.92 36.58 -8.84
CA ARG A 441 1.78 35.60 -7.75
C ARG A 441 0.32 35.12 -7.65
N PRO A 442 0.05 33.81 -7.66
CA PRO A 442 -1.32 33.32 -7.62
C PRO A 442 -1.90 33.45 -6.20
N ARG A 443 -2.96 34.24 -6.06
CA ARG A 443 -3.62 34.56 -4.78
C ARG A 443 -5.02 33.97 -4.66
N GLY A 444 -5.38 33.53 -3.46
CA GLY A 444 -6.76 33.23 -3.10
C GLY A 444 -7.39 32.04 -3.83
N CYS A 445 -6.60 31.07 -4.31
CA CYS A 445 -7.16 29.89 -4.98
C CYS A 445 -7.67 28.87 -3.95
N VAL A 446 -8.70 28.13 -4.33
CA VAL A 446 -9.38 27.14 -3.48
C VAL A 446 -9.41 25.79 -4.17
N ILE A 447 -9.00 24.74 -3.44
CA ILE A 447 -9.12 23.35 -3.88
C ILE A 447 -9.91 22.60 -2.81
N GLU A 448 -11.12 22.15 -3.14
CA GLU A 448 -12.00 21.54 -2.14
C GLU A 448 -12.89 20.40 -2.63
N TYR A 449 -13.20 19.46 -1.73
CA TYR A 449 -14.05 18.30 -1.99
C TYR A 449 -13.61 17.44 -3.18
N CYS A 450 -12.34 17.53 -3.58
CA CYS A 450 -11.80 16.76 -4.69
C CYS A 450 -11.28 15.40 -4.22
N LEU A 451 -11.38 14.42 -5.11
CA LEU A 451 -10.84 13.08 -4.93
C LEU A 451 -9.66 12.90 -5.87
N PHE A 452 -8.48 12.67 -5.31
CA PHE A 452 -7.25 12.39 -6.02
C PHE A 452 -6.94 10.90 -5.87
N VAL A 453 -6.83 10.17 -6.98
CA VAL A 453 -6.64 8.72 -6.91
C VAL A 453 -5.78 8.20 -8.04
N ASN A 454 -4.76 7.42 -7.72
CA ASN A 454 -4.05 6.60 -8.71
C ASN A 454 -4.33 5.14 -8.41
N ASP A 455 -4.75 4.38 -9.43
CA ASP A 455 -5.15 2.99 -9.27
C ASP A 455 -3.96 2.09 -8.89
N ARG A 456 -2.75 2.56 -9.16
CA ARG A 456 -1.48 1.88 -8.86
C ARG A 456 -0.34 2.88 -8.72
N ALA A 457 0.79 2.39 -8.20
CA ALA A 457 2.05 3.12 -8.26
C ALA A 457 2.45 3.42 -9.72
N LYS A 458 3.11 4.58 -9.93
CA LYS A 458 3.65 5.02 -11.21
C LYS A 458 4.64 4.00 -11.77
N ARG A 459 4.65 3.85 -13.10
CA ARG A 459 5.62 3.09 -13.88
C ARG A 459 6.29 4.03 -14.88
N PHE A 460 7.36 3.57 -15.52
CA PHE A 460 8.09 4.37 -16.50
C PHE A 460 7.25 4.66 -17.75
N GLU A 461 6.33 3.76 -18.13
CA GLU A 461 5.51 3.92 -19.34
C GLU A 461 4.46 5.03 -19.20
N ASP A 462 4.12 5.41 -17.96
CA ASP A 462 3.15 6.46 -17.68
C ASP A 462 3.67 7.85 -18.00
N ASP A 463 4.98 8.03 -17.94
CA ASP A 463 5.69 9.26 -18.22
C ASP A 463 7.13 8.91 -18.60
N PRO A 464 7.39 8.65 -19.90
CA PRO A 464 8.71 8.23 -20.36
C PRO A 464 9.86 9.23 -20.08
N ALA A 465 9.53 10.46 -19.67
CA ALA A 465 10.53 11.45 -19.26
C ALA A 465 11.04 11.21 -17.82
N ASP A 466 10.30 10.46 -17.01
CA ASP A 466 10.72 9.99 -15.69
C ASP A 466 11.49 8.68 -15.86
N THR A 467 12.78 8.71 -15.59
CA THR A 467 13.74 7.63 -15.87
C THR A 467 14.54 7.30 -14.63
N PRO A 468 15.27 6.16 -14.59
CA PRO A 468 16.16 5.84 -13.47
C PRO A 468 17.19 6.94 -13.15
N GLN A 469 17.54 7.78 -14.13
CA GLN A 469 18.53 8.85 -13.98
C GLN A 469 17.93 10.18 -13.52
N THR A 470 16.60 10.35 -13.58
CA THR A 470 15.93 11.60 -13.19
C THR A 470 15.24 11.45 -11.84
N PHE A 471 14.03 10.90 -11.79
CA PHE A 471 13.26 10.71 -10.56
C PHE A 471 12.92 9.25 -10.28
N ASP A 472 13.43 8.33 -11.09
CA ASP A 472 13.32 6.89 -10.91
C ASP A 472 11.88 6.36 -10.85
N GLY A 473 10.98 7.02 -11.58
CA GLY A 473 9.55 6.69 -11.59
C GLY A 473 8.79 7.28 -10.40
N ASN A 474 9.38 8.24 -9.67
CA ASN A 474 8.79 8.88 -8.49
C ASN A 474 8.38 10.34 -8.72
N TYR A 475 8.41 10.85 -9.96
CA TYR A 475 7.92 12.18 -10.28
C TYR A 475 6.39 12.21 -10.39
N VAL A 476 5.71 11.90 -9.28
CA VAL A 476 4.25 11.86 -9.16
C VAL A 476 3.82 12.48 -7.83
N GLY A 477 2.70 13.20 -7.81
CA GLY A 477 2.14 13.87 -6.63
C GLY A 477 0.71 14.32 -6.88
N GLY A 478 0.04 14.82 -5.83
CA GLY A 478 -1.33 15.33 -5.95
C GLY A 478 -1.33 16.79 -6.40
N ILE A 479 -1.19 17.71 -5.45
CA ILE A 479 -1.09 19.15 -5.67
C ILE A 479 0.38 19.56 -5.55
N ASP A 480 0.92 20.27 -6.53
CA ASP A 480 2.27 20.84 -6.50
C ASP A 480 2.22 22.27 -7.06
N VAL A 481 2.36 23.24 -6.17
CA VAL A 481 2.20 24.65 -6.52
C VAL A 481 3.32 25.49 -5.92
N MET A 482 3.80 26.44 -6.72
CA MET A 482 4.88 27.36 -6.38
C MET A 482 4.34 28.78 -6.16
N TYR A 483 4.89 29.49 -5.17
CA TYR A 483 4.50 30.85 -4.79
C TYR A 483 3.02 31.10 -4.44
N PRO A 484 2.20 30.12 -3.98
CA PRO A 484 0.81 30.41 -3.63
C PRO A 484 0.73 31.42 -2.47
N SER A 485 -0.25 32.33 -2.52
CA SER A 485 -0.61 33.21 -1.40
C SER A 485 -2.08 33.11 -1.06
N ASP A 486 -2.43 32.95 0.23
CA ASP A 486 -3.82 32.92 0.69
C ASP A 486 -4.64 31.76 0.09
N TRP A 487 -4.01 30.62 -0.20
CA TRP A 487 -4.73 29.46 -0.75
C TRP A 487 -5.42 28.67 0.36
N ALA A 488 -6.58 28.09 0.03
CA ALA A 488 -7.27 27.12 0.88
C ALA A 488 -7.35 25.76 0.20
N ILE A 489 -6.71 24.75 0.80
CA ILE A 489 -6.75 23.35 0.34
C ILE A 489 -7.45 22.53 1.40
N ARG A 490 -8.72 22.19 1.16
CA ARG A 490 -9.58 21.66 2.22
C ARG A 490 -10.59 20.63 1.82
N ASP A 491 -10.93 19.76 2.75
CA ASP A 491 -12.00 18.77 2.55
C ASP A 491 -11.73 17.85 1.33
N ASN A 492 -10.47 17.60 0.97
CA ASN A 492 -10.08 16.73 -0.14
C ASN A 492 -9.66 15.33 0.34
N VAL A 493 -9.68 14.37 -0.57
CA VAL A 493 -9.24 12.99 -0.32
C VAL A 493 -8.16 12.60 -1.32
N PHE A 494 -7.05 12.06 -0.84
CA PHE A 494 -5.93 11.57 -1.64
C PHE A 494 -5.68 10.09 -1.36
N LEU A 495 -5.74 9.25 -2.40
CA LEU A 495 -5.64 7.81 -2.29
C LEU A 495 -4.57 7.27 -3.24
N GLY A 496 -3.59 6.54 -2.71
CA GLY A 496 -2.72 5.70 -3.54
C GLY A 496 -1.74 6.46 -4.44
N ILE A 497 -1.43 7.73 -4.16
CA ILE A 497 -0.46 8.51 -4.95
C ILE A 497 0.96 8.04 -4.62
N ARG A 498 1.44 7.08 -5.41
CA ARG A 498 2.70 6.37 -5.17
C ARG A 498 3.61 6.41 -6.39
N GLY A 499 4.87 6.70 -6.16
CA GLY A 499 5.96 6.50 -7.10
C GLY A 499 6.38 5.04 -7.17
N ARG A 500 7.19 4.72 -8.18
CA ARG A 500 7.64 3.36 -8.48
C ARG A 500 8.39 2.70 -7.31
N THR A 501 9.11 3.48 -6.50
CA THR A 501 9.94 2.97 -5.39
C THR A 501 9.41 3.36 -4.02
N GLY A 502 8.20 3.95 -3.95
CA GLY A 502 7.65 4.45 -2.69
C GLY A 502 8.22 5.80 -2.25
N SER A 503 8.79 6.58 -3.17
CA SER A 503 9.40 7.89 -2.89
C SER A 503 8.78 9.03 -3.71
N GLY A 504 7.48 8.91 -4.03
CA GLY A 504 6.69 9.93 -4.68
C GLY A 504 6.65 11.27 -3.93
N ARG A 505 6.24 12.32 -4.63
CA ARG A 505 6.06 13.67 -4.08
C ARG A 505 4.82 13.75 -3.19
N GLY A 506 4.68 14.86 -2.47
CA GLY A 506 3.54 15.09 -1.58
C GLY A 506 2.20 14.94 -2.29
N ALA A 507 1.23 14.34 -1.59
CA ALA A 507 -0.18 14.47 -1.93
C ALA A 507 -0.57 15.97 -1.98
N ILE A 508 -0.03 16.77 -1.06
CA ILE A 508 -0.08 18.23 -1.10
C ILE A 508 1.34 18.76 -0.97
N PHE A 509 1.82 19.55 -1.93
CA PHE A 509 3.17 20.08 -1.95
C PHE A 509 3.15 21.59 -2.25
N LEU A 510 3.45 22.39 -1.22
CA LEU A 510 3.59 23.84 -1.32
C LEU A 510 5.06 24.19 -1.18
N TRP A 511 5.60 24.97 -2.11
CA TRP A 511 7.02 25.31 -2.12
C TRP A 511 7.27 26.61 -2.87
N HIS A 512 8.55 27.02 -2.87
CA HIS A 512 9.01 28.30 -3.42
C HIS A 512 8.20 29.49 -2.88
N ASP A 513 8.49 29.90 -1.63
CA ASP A 513 7.90 31.09 -1.01
C ASP A 513 6.35 31.11 -1.06
N ALA A 514 5.74 30.00 -0.63
CA ALA A 514 4.32 29.92 -0.33
C ALA A 514 3.98 30.76 0.92
N ARG A 515 2.88 31.52 0.92
CA ARG A 515 2.53 32.42 2.03
C ARG A 515 1.07 32.26 2.46
N ASP A 516 0.86 32.24 3.77
CA ASP A 516 -0.48 32.40 4.39
C ASP A 516 -1.54 31.42 3.86
N CYS A 517 -1.10 30.23 3.45
CA CYS A 517 -1.99 29.17 2.95
C CYS A 517 -2.53 28.34 4.11
N VAL A 518 -3.73 27.77 3.94
CA VAL A 518 -4.35 26.85 4.89
C VAL A 518 -4.58 25.49 4.22
N VAL A 519 -4.01 24.45 4.82
CA VAL A 519 -4.21 23.04 4.44
C VAL A 519 -4.99 22.35 5.55
N GLU A 520 -6.28 22.09 5.34
CA GLU A 520 -7.15 21.62 6.42
C GLU A 520 -8.19 20.56 6.06
N ARG A 521 -8.53 19.69 7.00
CA ARG A 521 -9.61 18.71 6.83
C ARG A 521 -9.45 17.79 5.61
N ASN A 522 -8.21 17.54 5.20
CA ASN A 522 -7.92 16.60 4.12
C ASN A 522 -7.68 15.20 4.69
N VAL A 523 -8.01 14.19 3.88
CA VAL A 523 -7.78 12.78 4.16
C VAL A 523 -6.74 12.26 3.18
N ILE A 524 -5.65 11.70 3.66
CA ILE A 524 -4.55 11.18 2.82
C ILE A 524 -4.26 9.74 3.23
N VAL A 525 -4.38 8.80 2.29
CA VAL A 525 -4.26 7.37 2.56
C VAL A 525 -3.41 6.71 1.48
N ASP A 526 -2.40 5.94 1.90
CA ASP A 526 -1.56 5.15 1.00
C ASP A 526 -0.83 6.00 -0.07
N CYS A 527 -0.49 7.24 0.28
CA CYS A 527 0.39 8.10 -0.53
C CYS A 527 1.82 8.02 -0.01
N ASP A 528 2.82 8.11 -0.87
CA ASP A 528 4.22 8.00 -0.40
C ASP A 528 4.57 9.13 0.59
N SER A 529 4.24 10.37 0.22
CA SER A 529 4.33 11.55 1.08
C SER A 529 2.96 12.22 1.23
N GLY A 530 2.65 12.71 2.43
CA GLY A 530 1.42 13.43 2.73
C GLY A 530 1.50 14.91 2.37
N ILE A 531 1.68 15.76 3.38
CA ILE A 531 1.70 17.22 3.24
C ILE A 531 3.15 17.70 3.34
N CYS A 532 3.65 18.35 2.29
CA CYS A 532 5.01 18.88 2.26
C CYS A 532 5.00 20.40 2.15
N LEU A 533 5.58 21.05 3.15
CA LEU A 533 5.95 22.47 3.15
C LEU A 533 7.44 22.56 2.80
N GLY A 534 7.73 22.69 1.50
CA GLY A 534 9.10 22.67 0.99
C GLY A 534 9.71 21.29 0.80
N ASN A 535 10.97 21.28 0.37
CA ASN A 535 11.83 20.10 0.29
C ASN A 535 13.29 20.54 0.47
N SER A 536 14.23 19.60 0.42
CA SER A 536 15.65 19.92 0.67
C SER A 536 16.35 20.60 -0.51
N HIS A 537 15.64 20.82 -1.63
CA HIS A 537 16.14 21.57 -2.77
C HIS A 537 15.52 22.98 -2.75
N LYS A 538 16.28 23.95 -2.26
CA LYS A 538 15.90 25.35 -2.25
C LYS A 538 16.73 26.15 -3.26
N PRO A 539 16.07 26.81 -4.26
CA PRO A 539 16.77 27.72 -5.16
C PRO A 539 17.32 28.96 -4.45
N ASP A 540 18.38 29.56 -5.01
CA ASP A 540 19.02 30.75 -4.45
C ASP A 540 18.07 31.97 -4.35
N ASP A 541 17.07 32.06 -5.23
CA ASP A 541 16.05 33.13 -5.26
C ASP A 541 14.88 32.90 -4.28
N VAL A 542 14.99 31.90 -3.40
CA VAL A 542 13.99 31.51 -2.41
C VAL A 542 14.63 31.49 -1.02
N GLU A 543 14.21 32.41 -0.14
CA GLU A 543 14.72 32.48 1.24
C GLU A 543 14.23 31.28 2.08
N VAL A 544 12.91 31.06 2.07
CA VAL A 544 12.20 29.95 2.73
C VAL A 544 11.12 29.43 1.79
N HIS A 545 10.79 28.14 1.88
CA HIS A 545 9.75 27.54 1.07
C HIS A 545 8.35 27.95 1.47
N CYS A 546 8.08 28.15 2.77
CA CYS A 546 6.75 28.47 3.28
C CYS A 546 6.85 29.50 4.43
N THR A 547 5.99 30.52 4.40
CA THR A 547 5.81 31.50 5.47
C THR A 547 4.35 31.54 5.91
N GLY A 548 4.07 31.44 7.21
CA GLY A 548 2.70 31.62 7.73
C GLY A 548 1.70 30.51 7.32
N VAL A 549 2.17 29.38 6.79
CA VAL A 549 1.28 28.29 6.35
C VAL A 549 0.76 27.50 7.56
N VAL A 550 -0.55 27.25 7.59
CA VAL A 550 -1.23 26.48 8.64
C VAL A 550 -1.71 25.14 8.09
N VAL A 551 -1.23 24.05 8.69
CA VAL A 551 -1.63 22.67 8.41
C VAL A 551 -2.44 22.16 9.59
N ARG A 552 -3.76 22.02 9.45
CA ARG A 552 -4.64 21.66 10.59
C ARG A 552 -5.74 20.65 10.31
N ASN A 553 -6.11 19.84 11.30
CA ASN A 553 -7.23 18.89 11.22
C ASN A 553 -7.17 17.93 10.02
N ASN A 554 -5.98 17.51 9.58
CA ASN A 554 -5.85 16.52 8.51
C ASN A 554 -5.71 15.10 9.11
N MET A 555 -6.25 14.10 8.41
CA MET A 555 -6.03 12.68 8.71
C MET A 555 -5.09 12.07 7.67
N LEU A 556 -3.98 11.51 8.13
CA LEU A 556 -2.97 10.90 7.27
C LEU A 556 -2.70 9.47 7.71
N CYS A 557 -2.76 8.52 6.78
CA CYS A 557 -2.58 7.11 7.07
C CYS A 557 -1.65 6.44 6.06
N ARG A 558 -0.64 5.71 6.55
CA ARG A 558 0.37 5.00 5.73
C ARG A 558 1.02 5.91 4.69
N VAL A 559 1.78 6.88 5.22
CA VAL A 559 2.50 7.92 4.48
C VAL A 559 4.01 7.82 4.76
N PRO A 560 4.67 6.77 4.26
CA PRO A 560 5.95 6.29 4.82
C PRO A 560 7.16 7.17 4.50
N GLU A 561 7.13 7.97 3.43
CA GLU A 561 8.25 8.83 3.04
C GLU A 561 8.30 10.09 3.90
N ASN A 562 7.18 10.83 3.99
CA ASN A 562 6.95 11.91 4.95
C ASN A 562 5.45 12.06 5.20
N GLY A 563 4.98 12.01 6.46
CA GLY A 563 3.58 12.32 6.77
C GLY A 563 3.28 13.81 6.62
N ILE A 564 3.85 14.63 7.50
CA ILE A 564 3.89 16.09 7.33
C ILE A 564 5.35 16.54 7.36
N LEU A 565 5.83 17.17 6.29
CA LEU A 565 7.18 17.72 6.16
C LEU A 565 7.16 19.25 6.32
N ALA A 566 8.04 19.77 7.18
CA ALA A 566 8.46 21.16 7.17
C ALA A 566 9.96 21.24 6.84
N ASP A 567 10.30 21.87 5.72
CA ASP A 567 11.67 22.03 5.24
C ASP A 567 11.89 23.49 4.80
N ASP A 568 12.83 24.20 5.44
CA ASP A 568 13.07 25.63 5.23
C ASP A 568 11.80 26.49 5.32
N THR A 569 11.17 26.53 6.50
CA THR A 569 9.92 27.27 6.76
C THR A 569 10.08 28.40 7.78
N ARG A 570 9.09 29.31 7.83
CA ARG A 570 9.01 30.42 8.79
C ARG A 570 7.58 30.62 9.24
N ASP A 571 7.35 30.84 10.54
CA ASP A 571 6.03 31.15 11.10
C ASP A 571 4.91 30.15 10.74
N CYS A 572 5.28 28.93 10.34
CA CYS A 572 4.33 27.89 9.96
C CYS A 572 3.79 27.16 11.20
N SER A 573 2.62 26.53 11.07
CA SER A 573 1.97 25.82 12.16
C SER A 573 1.40 24.47 11.70
N ILE A 574 1.68 23.41 12.44
CA ILE A 574 1.15 22.05 12.27
C ILE A 574 0.30 21.73 13.51
N LEU A 575 -1.03 21.83 13.38
CA LEU A 575 -1.97 21.90 14.51
C LEU A 575 -3.05 20.81 14.42
N HIS A 576 -3.30 20.04 15.48
CA HIS A 576 -4.44 19.10 15.50
C HIS A 576 -4.52 18.16 14.28
N ASN A 577 -3.40 17.65 13.77
CA ASN A 577 -3.44 16.60 12.73
C ASN A 577 -3.38 15.22 13.39
N THR A 578 -3.98 14.22 12.75
CA THR A 578 -3.83 12.81 13.14
C THR A 578 -3.03 12.08 12.07
N VAL A 579 -1.87 11.53 12.43
CA VAL A 579 -1.03 10.72 11.54
C VAL A 579 -0.92 9.31 12.09
N HIS A 580 -1.34 8.32 11.30
CA HIS A 580 -1.34 6.91 11.67
C HIS A 580 -0.46 6.08 10.73
N ASP A 581 0.71 5.70 11.24
CA ASP A 581 1.64 4.78 10.59
C ASP A 581 2.53 4.11 11.65
N PRO A 582 1.99 3.17 12.44
CA PRO A 582 2.70 2.57 13.57
C PRO A 582 3.94 1.76 13.14
N ARG A 583 3.98 1.35 11.87
CA ARG A 583 5.09 0.60 11.27
C ARG A 583 5.91 1.48 10.32
N SER A 584 5.87 2.80 10.49
CA SER A 584 6.59 3.74 9.63
C SER A 584 8.08 3.42 9.58
N ARG A 585 8.54 2.90 8.43
CA ARG A 585 9.93 2.44 8.23
C ARG A 585 10.95 3.55 8.45
N LEU A 586 10.62 4.79 8.09
CA LEU A 586 11.54 5.93 8.18
C LEU A 586 11.36 6.76 9.46
N GLY A 587 10.31 6.49 10.23
CA GLY A 587 9.97 7.23 11.45
C GLY A 587 9.58 8.69 11.19
N ARG A 588 8.91 8.98 10.06
CA ARG A 588 8.69 10.35 9.55
C ARG A 588 7.21 10.75 9.55
N LEU A 589 6.48 10.49 10.64
CA LEU A 589 5.06 10.90 10.75
C LEU A 589 4.93 12.43 10.67
N ILE A 590 5.78 13.13 11.42
CA ILE A 590 6.11 14.53 11.18
C ILE A 590 7.63 14.60 11.03
N ARG A 591 8.10 15.29 9.99
CA ARG A 591 9.52 15.50 9.73
C ARG A 591 9.80 17.00 9.63
N VAL A 592 10.84 17.44 10.32
CA VAL A 592 11.30 18.83 10.28
C VAL A 592 12.77 18.86 9.88
N VAL A 593 13.13 19.56 8.82
CA VAL A 593 14.49 19.55 8.23
C VAL A 593 14.95 20.99 7.95
N HIS A 594 16.25 21.26 8.08
CA HIS A 594 16.86 22.59 7.84
C HIS A 594 16.24 23.71 8.72
N GLY A 595 16.09 24.94 8.21
CA GLY A 595 15.62 26.09 9.01
C GLY A 595 14.10 26.11 9.17
N ASN A 596 13.58 26.23 10.38
CA ASN A 596 12.12 26.24 10.65
C ASN A 596 11.77 27.26 11.74
N ASP A 597 12.07 28.52 11.48
CA ASP A 597 11.99 29.56 12.49
C ASP A 597 10.55 29.78 12.94
N ARG A 598 10.34 29.68 14.26
CA ARG A 598 9.02 29.84 14.91
C ARG A 598 7.97 28.83 14.46
N LEU A 599 8.40 27.68 13.93
CA LEU A 599 7.49 26.56 13.66
C LEU A 599 6.79 26.10 14.94
N ARG A 600 5.47 25.93 14.85
CA ARG A 600 4.64 25.32 15.91
C ARG A 600 4.17 23.94 15.49
N VAL A 601 4.37 22.95 16.34
CA VAL A 601 3.82 21.60 16.19
C VAL A 601 3.01 21.31 17.44
N VAL A 602 1.69 21.48 17.37
CA VAL A 602 0.83 21.55 18.56
C VAL A 602 -0.40 20.67 18.44
N ASN A 603 -0.73 19.93 19.50
CA ASN A 603 -1.94 19.11 19.63
C ASN A 603 -2.13 18.03 18.53
N ASN A 604 -1.06 17.55 17.91
CA ASN A 604 -1.15 16.47 16.92
C ASN A 604 -1.22 15.10 17.59
N LEU A 605 -1.98 14.17 17.02
CA LEU A 605 -2.05 12.78 17.43
C LEU A 605 -1.23 11.90 16.48
N LEU A 606 -0.14 11.33 16.98
CA LEU A 606 0.80 10.52 16.22
C LEU A 606 0.71 9.06 16.67
N SER A 607 -0.04 8.28 15.92
CA SER A 607 -0.13 6.83 16.11
C SER A 607 1.04 6.15 15.41
N GLY A 608 2.18 6.09 16.10
CA GLY A 608 3.44 5.57 15.61
C GLY A 608 4.64 6.31 16.22
N PRO A 609 5.79 6.35 15.53
CA PRO A 609 6.99 6.99 16.05
C PRO A 609 6.83 8.50 16.25
N PRO A 610 7.64 9.11 17.15
CA PRO A 610 7.61 10.55 17.41
C PRO A 610 8.04 11.37 16.18
N PRO A 611 7.83 12.71 16.20
CA PRO A 611 8.36 13.59 15.16
C PRO A 611 9.88 13.43 14.98
N ARG A 612 10.33 13.39 13.73
CA ARG A 612 11.75 13.37 13.38
C ARG A 612 12.24 14.79 13.11
N VAL A 613 13.02 15.33 14.04
CA VAL A 613 13.54 16.70 13.98
C VAL A 613 15.02 16.68 13.58
N GLU A 614 15.29 17.14 12.37
CA GLU A 614 16.60 17.28 11.72
C GLU A 614 16.86 18.77 11.43
N SER A 615 16.51 19.63 12.40
CA SER A 615 16.53 21.09 12.31
C SER A 615 17.22 21.69 13.54
N GLY A 616 17.98 22.77 13.34
CA GLY A 616 18.57 23.56 14.42
C GLY A 616 17.68 24.70 14.94
N SER A 617 16.57 25.00 14.27
CA SER A 617 15.65 26.08 14.68
C SER A 617 14.90 25.76 15.98
N ALA A 618 14.53 26.81 16.70
CA ALA A 618 13.65 26.70 17.86
C ALA A 618 12.21 26.37 17.42
N ILE A 619 11.76 25.15 17.71
CA ILE A 619 10.43 24.66 17.36
C ILE A 619 9.59 24.58 18.64
N THR A 620 8.37 25.12 18.60
CA THR A 620 7.42 24.98 19.71
C THR A 620 6.66 23.66 19.56
N MET A 621 6.97 22.68 20.40
CA MET A 621 6.24 21.41 20.48
C MET A 621 5.44 21.34 21.78
N ARG A 622 4.10 21.25 21.69
CA ARG A 622 3.22 21.21 22.88
C ARG A 622 1.96 20.39 22.63
N GLY A 623 1.50 19.63 23.60
CA GLY A 623 0.20 18.92 23.53
C GLY A 623 0.11 17.82 22.47
N ASN A 624 1.21 17.49 21.78
CA ASN A 624 1.20 16.36 20.84
C ASN A 624 1.20 15.05 21.63
N LEU A 625 0.35 14.11 21.21
CA LEU A 625 0.27 12.78 21.79
C LEU A 625 0.89 11.76 20.83
N ILE A 626 1.76 10.90 21.35
CA ILE A 626 2.55 9.93 20.57
C ILE A 626 2.37 8.55 21.20
N GLY A 627 2.06 7.53 20.41
CA GLY A 627 1.79 6.20 20.95
C GLY A 627 1.18 5.24 19.94
N GLU A 628 0.60 4.15 20.45
CA GLU A 628 -0.15 3.18 19.66
C GLU A 628 -1.65 3.49 19.85
N PHE A 629 -2.31 3.98 18.80
CA PHE A 629 -3.72 4.36 18.83
C PHE A 629 -4.55 3.62 17.79
N THR A 630 -4.05 2.52 17.19
CA THR A 630 -4.79 1.76 16.17
C THR A 630 -6.19 1.39 16.65
N ALA A 631 -6.29 0.88 17.87
CA ALA A 631 -7.56 0.47 18.47
C ALA A 631 -8.48 1.66 18.86
N SER A 632 -7.95 2.87 18.89
CA SER A 632 -8.69 4.09 19.24
C SER A 632 -9.43 4.71 18.04
N PHE A 633 -9.19 4.22 16.81
CA PHE A 633 -9.77 4.75 15.58
C PHE A 633 -10.92 3.90 15.04
N VAL A 634 -11.90 4.55 14.38
CA VAL A 634 -13.07 3.88 13.79
C VAL A 634 -12.69 2.83 12.74
N ALA A 635 -11.85 3.20 11.75
CA ALA A 635 -11.39 2.27 10.72
C ALA A 635 -10.02 2.71 10.15
N PRO A 636 -8.90 2.49 10.88
CA PRO A 636 -7.57 2.96 10.49
C PRO A 636 -7.05 2.29 9.21
N GLY A 637 -7.45 1.05 8.91
CA GLY A 637 -7.16 0.39 7.63
C GLY A 637 -7.70 1.17 6.42
N GLU A 638 -8.77 1.93 6.63
CA GLU A 638 -9.40 2.80 5.63
C GLU A 638 -9.00 4.28 5.81
N GLY A 639 -8.07 4.60 6.69
CA GLY A 639 -7.73 5.99 7.01
C GLY A 639 -8.84 6.78 7.70
N ASN A 640 -9.91 6.13 8.18
CA ASN A 640 -10.91 6.77 9.05
C ASN A 640 -10.35 6.80 10.48
N LEU A 641 -9.61 7.86 10.77
CA LEU A 641 -8.92 8.07 12.04
C LEU A 641 -9.77 8.85 13.05
N ARG A 642 -11.09 8.87 12.88
CA ARG A 642 -12.00 9.42 13.89
C ARG A 642 -11.84 8.65 15.18
N LEU A 643 -11.84 9.39 16.28
CA LEU A 643 -11.70 8.83 17.62
C LEU A 643 -12.95 8.01 17.99
N THR A 644 -12.72 6.97 18.79
CA THR A 644 -13.74 6.21 19.48
C THR A 644 -13.63 6.46 20.98
N ALA A 645 -14.58 5.97 21.78
CA ALA A 645 -14.50 6.01 23.24
C ALA A 645 -13.21 5.41 23.83
N ALA A 646 -12.49 4.57 23.06
CA ALA A 646 -11.22 3.98 23.48
C ALA A 646 -10.04 4.97 23.41
N ALA A 647 -10.21 6.18 22.87
CA ALA A 647 -9.18 7.20 22.75
C ALA A 647 -9.01 8.03 24.05
N THR A 648 -9.03 7.39 25.22
CA THR A 648 -9.10 8.09 26.52
C THR A 648 -7.99 9.12 26.75
N ASP A 649 -6.80 8.89 26.19
CA ASP A 649 -5.66 9.80 26.35
C ASP A 649 -5.71 10.99 25.38
N ALA A 650 -6.47 10.87 24.28
CA ALA A 650 -6.63 11.92 23.29
C ALA A 650 -7.84 12.81 23.60
N ILE A 651 -8.90 12.23 24.19
CA ILE A 651 -10.13 12.94 24.53
C ILE A 651 -9.86 13.96 25.64
N ASP A 652 -10.31 15.19 25.44
CA ASP A 652 -10.12 16.34 26.33
C ASP A 652 -8.64 16.62 26.70
N GLY A 653 -7.71 16.10 25.90
CA GLY A 653 -6.28 16.06 26.22
C GLY A 653 -5.47 17.25 25.72
N ALA A 654 -6.05 18.12 24.88
CA ALA A 654 -5.36 19.25 24.29
C ALA A 654 -5.73 20.59 24.97
N SER A 655 -4.88 21.59 24.77
CA SER A 655 -5.21 22.99 25.12
C SER A 655 -5.65 23.75 23.88
N PRO A 656 -6.66 24.63 23.96
CA PRO A 656 -7.17 25.35 22.79
C PRO A 656 -6.08 26.21 22.13
N VAL A 657 -6.16 26.31 20.81
CA VAL A 657 -5.34 27.19 19.98
C VAL A 657 -6.27 28.05 19.10
N PRO A 658 -6.08 29.38 19.02
CA PRO A 658 -7.01 30.27 18.32
C PRO A 658 -7.20 29.92 16.84
N GLU A 659 -6.20 29.29 16.22
CA GLU A 659 -6.24 28.87 14.84
C GLU A 659 -7.05 27.58 14.63
N VAL A 660 -7.61 26.93 15.64
CA VAL A 660 -8.39 25.69 15.46
C VAL A 660 -9.66 25.75 16.32
N THR A 661 -10.76 26.18 15.71
CA THR A 661 -12.07 26.35 16.37
C THR A 661 -13.06 25.22 16.09
N ALA A 662 -12.75 24.34 15.14
CA ALA A 662 -13.55 23.19 14.78
C ALA A 662 -12.64 22.04 14.35
N ASP A 663 -13.17 20.81 14.30
CA ASP A 663 -12.44 19.60 13.92
C ASP A 663 -12.56 19.28 12.41
N ILE A 664 -12.17 18.07 12.01
CA ILE A 664 -12.28 17.57 10.63
C ILE A 664 -13.72 17.47 10.11
N ASP A 665 -14.69 17.23 10.99
CA ASP A 665 -16.12 17.13 10.67
C ASP A 665 -16.85 18.47 10.84
N ARG A 666 -16.11 19.51 11.23
CA ARG A 666 -16.59 20.86 11.54
C ARG A 666 -17.42 20.92 12.83
N ASN A 667 -17.27 19.93 13.70
CA ASN A 667 -17.76 20.02 15.07
C ASN A 667 -16.96 21.12 15.78
N PRO A 668 -17.62 22.02 16.53
CA PRO A 668 -16.92 23.03 17.30
C PRO A 668 -16.05 22.37 18.38
N ARG A 669 -14.90 22.98 18.66
CA ARG A 669 -14.02 22.59 19.76
C ARG A 669 -14.30 23.45 20.98
N ASP A 670 -14.25 22.87 22.17
CA ASP A 670 -14.52 23.57 23.43
C ASP A 670 -13.22 24.01 24.16
N GLU A 671 -13.28 24.22 25.48
CA GLU A 671 -12.13 24.64 26.30
C GLU A 671 -11.12 23.51 26.57
N ALA A 672 -11.52 22.26 26.37
CA ALA A 672 -10.70 21.07 26.50
C ALA A 672 -10.81 20.23 25.21
N PRO A 673 -10.24 20.70 24.09
CA PRO A 673 -10.37 19.98 22.83
C PRO A 673 -9.64 18.64 22.83
N ASP A 674 -10.03 17.76 21.91
CA ASP A 674 -9.34 16.50 21.69
C ASP A 674 -8.01 16.69 20.95
N VAL A 675 -7.02 15.86 21.28
CA VAL A 675 -5.75 15.78 20.55
C VAL A 675 -5.98 15.14 19.17
N GLY A 676 -5.40 15.73 18.13
CA GLY A 676 -5.55 15.28 16.75
C GLY A 676 -6.75 15.94 16.03
N ALA A 677 -7.11 15.37 14.88
CA ALA A 677 -7.97 16.00 13.88
C ALA A 677 -9.48 15.94 14.15
N HIS A 678 -9.94 15.09 15.06
CA HIS A 678 -11.35 14.82 15.28
C HIS A 678 -11.72 15.07 16.75
N GLU A 679 -12.86 15.70 16.96
CA GLU A 679 -13.49 15.87 18.28
C GLU A 679 -14.49 14.73 18.50
N TYR A 680 -14.28 13.94 19.54
CA TYR A 680 -15.15 12.86 19.92
C TYR A 680 -16.41 13.41 20.58
N THR A 681 -17.54 13.30 19.88
CA THR A 681 -18.83 13.84 20.34
C THR A 681 -19.67 12.86 21.17
N GLY A 682 -19.13 11.67 21.50
CA GLY A 682 -19.90 10.59 22.13
C GLY A 682 -20.97 9.96 21.20
N PRO A 683 -21.55 8.81 21.56
CA PRO A 683 -22.84 8.39 21.04
C PRO A 683 -24.01 9.21 21.61
#